data_AF-A0A8B9H7D6-F1
#
_entry.id   AF-A0A8B9H7D6-F1
#
_cell.length_a   1.000
_cell.length_b   1.000
_cell.length_c   1.000
_cell.angle_alpha   90.00
_cell.angle_beta   90.00
_cell.angle_gamma   90.00
#
_symmetry.space_group_name_H-M   'P 1'
#
loop_
_entity.id
_entity.type
_entity.pdbx_description
1 polymer ?
#
loop_
_entity_poly.entity_id
_entity_poly.type
_entity_poly.pdbx_seq_one_letter_code
_entity_poly.pdbx_strand_id
1 'polypeptide(L)'
;MNGIIQNKLLKFFPTVCQGTSNKLNLLSQADDHYRALMKMYSNCTVVLENLEITHVGENYDLSFLRSIEEVGGYVLIVINDVNVIPLENLRLIRGHSLYEGKFALAVMANYHTANSSSAESSIPTGLRELPLRNLREILRGGVRIARNPRLCNIETIKWHDIVSKESTNAVITSESKPCDKSCYNGSCWAPGPENCQKLTRLICAEQCSHRCKGPAIADCCNEHCAAGCTGPLATDCLACREFKDDGMCKDACPRLMLYDPNLHQLVVNPNGKFSFGATCVKNCPHNYVVTDHGACVRTCGDKTHEVEENGIRKCKNCNGPCPKVCNGLGIGELAGIMTVNASNIDTFQNCTKINGDISIFATTLRGDPYTKTPKLDPAKLDYFKTVKEITGFLLIQAWPENLTSLSPFENLEVIRGRTQQHGRVSFAALNIAHIEYLGLRSLKEISDGDVVIKNNPRLCYTNGNYWRKLFRSDTQTIKTRDNLVQNRMCDGMCTEEGCWGPGPSMCFSCRHVSRQGQCVDSCNILEGMPREYISNNMCLECDQECRTLNGTPSCHGPVCHIYILVELITINILYSLPNLILYIIFQEAYVMASVDHPHICRLLGICLTSTVQLITQLMPFGCLLDYIRENQDNIGSQNLLNWCVQIAKGMNYLEEHRLVHRDLAARNVLVKTPNHVKITDFGLAKLLNANEKEYHSDGGKVPIKWMALESILHWTYTHQSDVWSYGVTVWELMTFGAKPYDGIPAQEISCLLEKGERLPQPSICTIDVYMIMVKCASKNRYKSKSVQNIRLFTLSD
;
A
#
# COMPACT_ATOMS: atom_id res chain seq x y z
N MET A 1 20.66 52.64 -6.57
CA MET A 1 19.25 52.18 -6.68
C MET A 1 19.14 50.65 -6.82
N ASN A 2 19.87 49.85 -6.04
CA ASN A 2 19.80 48.37 -6.08
C ASN A 2 19.71 47.74 -4.67
N GLY A 3 19.15 48.46 -3.69
CA GLY A 3 19.05 48.00 -2.29
C GLY A 3 17.63 47.84 -1.76
N ILE A 4 16.59 48.08 -2.57
CA ILE A 4 15.18 48.15 -2.09
C ILE A 4 14.28 47.07 -2.76
N ILE A 5 14.79 46.28 -3.70
CA ILE A 5 13.97 45.33 -4.48
C ILE A 5 14.05 43.87 -3.98
N GLN A 6 14.98 43.51 -3.08
CA GLN A 6 15.09 42.13 -2.58
C GLN A 6 14.22 41.78 -1.36
N ASN A 7 13.45 42.71 -0.79
CA ASN A 7 12.58 42.44 0.37
C ASN A 7 11.07 42.29 0.05
N LYS A 8 10.70 42.06 -1.22
CA LYS A 8 9.30 41.88 -1.62
C LYS A 8 8.94 40.54 -2.27
N LEU A 9 9.82 39.54 -2.16
CA LEU A 9 9.58 38.18 -2.72
C LEU A 9 9.86 37.03 -1.73
N LEU A 10 9.71 37.27 -0.42
CA LEU A 10 9.40 36.18 0.52
C LEU A 10 7.89 35.91 0.43
N LYS A 11 7.48 35.00 -0.47
CA LYS A 11 6.19 34.31 -0.30
C LYS A 11 6.25 33.68 1.10
N PHE A 12 5.43 34.19 2.02
CA PHE A 12 5.28 33.70 3.39
C PHE A 12 5.08 32.18 3.36
N PHE A 13 6.13 31.42 3.69
CA PHE A 13 5.92 30.02 4.06
C PHE A 13 5.21 30.02 5.41
N PRO A 14 4.12 29.24 5.57
CA PRO A 14 3.45 29.10 6.85
C PRO A 14 4.46 28.61 7.90
N THR A 15 4.43 29.22 9.07
CA THR A 15 5.19 28.77 10.24
C THR A 15 4.62 27.46 10.75
N VAL A 16 5.42 26.40 10.68
CA VAL A 16 5.02 25.05 11.09
C VAL A 16 5.48 24.75 12.52
N CYS A 17 4.66 24.04 13.28
CA CYS A 17 5.03 23.48 14.58
C CYS A 17 4.69 21.99 14.64
N GLN A 18 5.37 21.25 15.53
CA GLN A 18 5.24 19.80 15.58
C GLN A 18 3.87 19.37 16.10
N GLY A 19 3.39 19.95 17.21
CA GLY A 19 2.28 19.40 17.98
C GLY A 19 2.76 18.43 19.06
N THR A 20 1.81 17.80 19.76
CA THR A 20 2.08 16.90 20.90
C THR A 20 1.28 15.59 20.80
N SER A 21 1.71 14.58 21.55
CA SER A 21 1.04 13.27 21.65
C SER A 21 0.98 12.78 23.11
N ASN A 22 0.75 13.71 24.05
CA ASN A 22 0.73 13.46 25.49
C ASN A 22 -0.66 13.01 25.98
N LYS A 23 -1.71 13.16 25.16
CA LYS A 23 -3.10 12.82 25.48
C LYS A 23 -3.57 13.56 26.75
N LEU A 24 -3.70 12.84 27.87
CA LEU A 24 -4.17 13.37 29.15
C LEU A 24 -3.05 13.53 30.18
N ASN A 25 -1.84 13.07 29.86
CA ASN A 25 -0.73 13.02 30.81
C ASN A 25 -0.16 14.42 31.08
N LEU A 26 -0.19 14.84 32.34
CA LEU A 26 0.48 16.04 32.80
C LEU A 26 1.93 15.68 33.18
N LEU A 27 2.89 16.10 32.35
CA LEU A 27 4.31 15.73 32.48
C LEU A 27 5.10 16.63 33.45
N SER A 28 4.52 17.73 33.91
CA SER A 28 5.17 18.76 34.75
C SER A 28 4.15 19.52 35.60
N GLN A 29 4.58 20.51 36.39
CA GLN A 29 3.65 21.43 37.04
C GLN A 29 2.84 22.24 35.99
N ALA A 30 1.68 22.77 36.39
CA ALA A 30 0.76 23.47 35.49
C ALA A 30 1.39 24.69 34.78
N ASP A 31 2.20 25.48 35.49
CA ASP A 31 2.93 26.62 34.91
C ASP A 31 3.93 26.19 33.83
N ASP A 32 4.70 25.14 34.09
CA ASP A 32 5.67 24.61 33.14
C ASP A 32 4.98 23.99 31.93
N HIS A 33 3.83 23.35 32.14
CA HIS A 33 3.00 22.82 31.07
C HIS A 33 2.48 23.93 30.16
N TYR A 34 1.93 25.01 30.74
CA TYR A 34 1.50 26.19 29.99
C TYR A 34 2.65 26.84 29.21
N ARG A 35 3.83 27.01 29.83
CA ARG A 35 5.01 27.55 29.14
C ARG A 35 5.45 26.67 27.96
N ALA A 36 5.33 25.34 28.08
CA ALA A 36 5.60 24.42 26.99
C ALA A 36 4.59 24.58 25.84
N LEU A 37 3.29 24.71 26.15
CA LEU A 37 2.24 25.01 25.15
C LEU A 37 2.51 26.32 24.42
N MET A 38 2.78 27.40 25.18
CA MET A 38 3.08 28.72 24.62
C MET A 38 4.32 28.67 23.71
N LYS A 39 5.40 28.02 24.16
CA LYS A 39 6.62 27.86 23.37
C LYS A 39 6.40 27.04 22.09
N MET A 40 5.54 26.03 22.13
CA MET A 40 5.25 25.17 20.98
C MET A 40 4.41 25.89 19.92
N TYR A 41 3.37 26.61 20.35
CA TYR A 41 2.34 27.11 19.43
C TYR A 41 2.41 28.63 19.17
N SER A 42 3.33 29.37 19.82
CA SER A 42 3.53 30.79 19.50
C SER A 42 3.94 30.96 18.04
N ASN A 43 3.22 31.84 17.34
CA ASN A 43 3.39 32.12 15.91
C ASN A 43 3.26 30.87 15.02
N CYS A 44 2.60 29.80 15.46
CA CYS A 44 2.38 28.60 14.64
C CYS A 44 1.11 28.74 13.80
N THR A 45 1.22 28.52 12.49
CA THR A 45 0.07 28.51 11.57
C THR A 45 -0.38 27.10 11.20
N VAL A 46 0.56 26.14 11.14
CA VAL A 46 0.25 24.74 10.78
C VAL A 46 0.85 23.80 11.81
N VAL A 47 0.00 23.06 12.51
CA VAL A 47 0.40 21.98 13.43
C VAL A 47 0.53 20.68 12.64
N LEU A 48 1.73 20.08 12.61
CA LEU A 48 1.99 18.88 11.81
C LEU A 48 1.33 17.61 12.38
N GLU A 49 1.39 17.41 13.70
CA GLU A 49 0.75 16.32 14.43
C GLU A 49 -0.54 16.80 15.12
N ASN A 50 -0.69 16.59 16.43
CA ASN A 50 -1.91 16.91 17.17
C ASN A 50 -1.80 18.23 17.93
N LEU A 51 -2.93 18.92 18.06
CA LEU A 51 -3.08 20.08 18.92
C LEU A 51 -3.77 19.63 20.22
N GLU A 52 -3.02 19.58 21.31
CA GLU A 52 -3.54 19.21 22.63
C GLU A 52 -3.50 20.42 23.56
N ILE A 53 -4.65 20.83 24.07
CA ILE A 53 -4.82 21.91 25.04
C ILE A 53 -5.43 21.28 26.28
N THR A 54 -4.60 21.06 27.29
CA THR A 54 -5.00 20.39 28.53
C THR A 54 -4.45 21.11 29.75
N HIS A 55 -5.14 20.95 30.89
CA HIS A 55 -4.71 21.44 32.20
C HIS A 55 -4.42 22.96 32.25
N VAL A 56 -5.10 23.76 31.43
CA VAL A 56 -4.93 25.22 31.44
C VAL A 56 -5.88 25.87 32.45
N GLY A 57 -5.30 26.51 33.47
CA GLY A 57 -6.02 27.28 34.50
C GLY A 57 -6.62 28.61 34.01
N GLU A 58 -7.55 29.18 34.77
CA GLU A 58 -8.37 30.34 34.38
C GLU A 58 -7.58 31.62 34.00
N ASN A 59 -6.42 31.84 34.63
CA ASN A 59 -5.64 33.09 34.50
C ASN A 59 -4.64 33.11 33.33
N TYR A 60 -4.54 32.04 32.55
CA TYR A 60 -3.56 31.95 31.46
C TYR A 60 -4.08 32.56 30.15
N ASP A 61 -3.21 33.24 29.42
CA ASP A 61 -3.54 33.84 28.12
C ASP A 61 -3.29 32.85 26.97
N LEU A 62 -4.35 32.47 26.25
CA LEU A 62 -4.28 31.59 25.10
C LEU A 62 -4.31 32.34 23.74
N SER A 63 -4.09 33.66 23.72
CA SER A 63 -4.14 34.49 22.51
C SER A 63 -3.22 34.03 21.39
N PHE A 64 -2.08 33.40 21.71
CA PHE A 64 -1.12 32.86 20.74
C PHE A 64 -1.72 31.78 19.82
N LEU A 65 -2.78 31.09 20.27
CA LEU A 65 -3.47 30.07 19.48
C LEU A 65 -4.24 30.64 18.27
N ARG A 66 -4.51 31.95 18.25
CA ARG A 66 -5.21 32.61 17.13
C ARG A 66 -4.47 32.46 15.80
N SER A 67 -3.16 32.23 15.83
CA SER A 67 -2.36 32.08 14.62
C SER A 67 -2.58 30.74 13.90
N ILE A 68 -3.14 29.73 14.58
CA ILE A 68 -3.29 28.37 14.03
C ILE A 68 -4.39 28.34 12.99
N GLU A 69 -4.07 27.83 11.80
CA GLU A 69 -4.99 27.68 10.66
C GLU A 69 -5.24 26.22 10.30
N GLU A 70 -4.24 25.34 10.39
CA GLU A 70 -4.38 23.92 10.04
C GLU A 70 -3.81 23.01 11.13
N VAL A 71 -4.48 21.88 11.38
CA VAL A 71 -3.98 20.79 12.23
C VAL A 71 -3.94 19.50 11.43
N GLY A 72 -2.78 18.86 11.36
CA GLY A 72 -2.61 17.60 10.65
C GLY A 72 -3.35 16.45 11.34
N GLY A 73 -3.17 16.31 12.64
CA GLY A 73 -3.67 15.20 13.44
C GLY A 73 -5.07 15.45 13.99
N TYR A 74 -5.25 15.20 15.29
CA TYR A 74 -6.47 15.55 16.01
C TYR A 74 -6.30 16.83 16.85
N VAL A 75 -7.42 17.41 17.27
CA VAL A 75 -7.51 18.50 18.24
C VAL A 75 -8.16 17.96 19.52
N LEU A 76 -7.46 18.06 20.65
CA LEU A 76 -7.89 17.61 21.96
C LEU A 76 -7.95 18.79 22.93
N ILE A 77 -9.13 19.05 23.49
CA ILE A 77 -9.37 20.13 24.46
C ILE A 77 -10.01 19.51 25.70
N VAL A 78 -9.20 19.23 26.73
CA VAL A 78 -9.66 18.45 27.89
C VAL A 78 -9.08 18.96 29.21
N ILE A 79 -9.91 19.01 30.27
CA ILE A 79 -9.52 19.42 31.64
C ILE A 79 -8.92 20.84 31.61
N ASN A 80 -9.70 21.80 31.12
CA ASN A 80 -9.32 23.21 31.15
C ASN A 80 -10.34 24.04 31.95
N ASP A 81 -9.83 25.02 32.68
CA ASP A 81 -10.61 25.93 33.52
C ASP A 81 -10.76 27.33 32.87
N VAL A 82 -10.08 27.58 31.75
CA VAL A 82 -10.19 28.83 30.97
C VAL A 82 -11.60 29.06 30.43
N ASN A 83 -12.02 30.33 30.38
CA ASN A 83 -13.33 30.71 29.85
C ASN A 83 -13.40 30.66 28.31
N VAL A 84 -12.28 30.94 27.60
CA VAL A 84 -12.24 31.06 26.14
C VAL A 84 -10.96 30.41 25.58
N ILE A 85 -11.11 29.62 24.51
CA ILE A 85 -9.97 29.07 23.74
C ILE A 85 -10.03 29.62 22.31
N PRO A 86 -9.18 30.60 21.93
CA PRO A 86 -9.35 31.40 20.73
C PRO A 86 -8.76 30.74 19.47
N LEU A 87 -9.43 29.71 18.95
CA LEU A 87 -9.06 29.00 17.71
C LEU A 87 -9.80 29.55 16.46
N GLU A 88 -9.85 30.86 16.34
CA GLU A 88 -10.72 31.56 15.38
C GLU A 88 -10.32 31.36 13.92
N ASN A 89 -9.03 31.16 13.65
CA ASN A 89 -8.48 31.01 12.30
C ASN A 89 -8.31 29.55 11.87
N LEU A 90 -8.55 28.59 12.77
CA LEU A 90 -8.48 27.17 12.46
C LEU A 90 -9.53 26.85 11.39
N ARG A 91 -9.08 26.41 10.21
CA ARG A 91 -9.94 26.15 9.05
C ARG A 91 -10.08 24.68 8.69
N LEU A 92 -9.06 23.88 8.99
CA LEU A 92 -8.93 22.49 8.55
C LEU A 92 -8.30 21.62 9.63
N ILE A 93 -8.92 20.46 9.89
CA ILE A 93 -8.33 19.35 10.65
C ILE A 93 -8.23 18.14 9.71
N ARG A 94 -7.02 17.63 9.47
CA ARG A 94 -6.80 16.55 8.48
C ARG A 94 -7.09 15.16 9.04
N GLY A 95 -6.84 14.92 10.33
CA GLY A 95 -7.12 13.64 10.99
C GLY A 95 -6.27 12.47 10.49
N HIS A 96 -4.98 12.68 10.20
CA HIS A 96 -4.07 11.54 9.89
C HIS A 96 -3.79 10.67 11.13
N SER A 97 -3.90 11.27 12.32
CA SER A 97 -3.98 10.62 13.63
C SER A 97 -5.32 10.97 14.28
N LEU A 98 -5.89 10.04 15.05
CA LEU A 98 -7.20 10.18 15.67
C LEU A 98 -7.12 9.88 17.17
N TYR A 99 -7.78 10.71 17.98
CA TYR A 99 -7.95 10.46 19.40
C TYR A 99 -8.88 9.25 19.60
N GLU A 100 -8.46 8.29 20.44
CA GLU A 100 -9.11 6.97 20.60
C GLU A 100 -9.34 6.22 19.27
N GLY A 101 -8.55 6.54 18.24
CA GLY A 101 -8.69 5.96 16.90
C GLY A 101 -9.96 6.36 16.16
N LYS A 102 -10.74 7.33 16.67
CA LYS A 102 -12.07 7.69 16.12
C LYS A 102 -12.27 9.18 15.89
N PHE A 103 -11.76 10.04 16.79
CA PHE A 103 -12.13 11.44 16.82
C PHE A 103 -10.98 12.35 16.35
N ALA A 104 -11.29 13.25 15.41
CA ALA A 104 -10.38 14.31 15.00
C ALA A 104 -10.56 15.59 15.81
N LEU A 105 -11.74 15.79 16.40
CA LEU A 105 -11.99 16.87 17.38
C LEU A 105 -12.62 16.26 18.64
N ALA A 106 -11.97 16.44 19.77
CA ALA A 106 -12.46 15.97 21.07
C ALA A 106 -12.40 17.11 22.10
N VAL A 107 -13.56 17.55 22.59
CA VAL A 107 -13.71 18.61 23.59
C VAL A 107 -14.44 18.06 24.80
N MET A 108 -13.74 17.79 25.89
CA MET A 108 -14.35 17.09 27.02
C MET A 108 -13.88 17.55 28.40
N ALA A 109 -14.79 17.50 29.38
CA ALA A 109 -14.45 17.72 30.79
C ALA A 109 -13.72 19.05 31.08
N ASN A 110 -14.09 20.13 30.39
CA ASN A 110 -13.51 21.46 30.62
C ASN A 110 -14.30 22.23 31.69
N TYR A 111 -14.20 21.77 32.94
CA TYR A 111 -14.81 22.41 34.09
C TYR A 111 -14.06 22.07 35.39
N HIS A 112 -14.15 22.99 36.34
CA HIS A 112 -13.70 22.78 37.71
C HIS A 112 -14.89 22.65 38.66
N THR A 113 -14.89 21.62 39.50
CA THR A 113 -15.78 21.53 40.66
C THR A 113 -15.01 21.95 41.89
N ALA A 114 -15.35 23.11 42.46
CA ALA A 114 -14.73 23.56 43.69
C ALA A 114 -14.92 22.51 44.80
N ASN A 115 -13.82 21.93 45.28
CA ASN A 115 -13.82 21.09 46.47
C ASN A 115 -14.00 22.00 47.71
N SER A 116 -15.23 22.18 48.18
CA SER A 116 -15.43 22.56 49.57
C SER A 116 -16.83 22.19 50.07
N SER A 117 -16.82 21.60 51.26
CA SER A 117 -17.90 21.18 52.14
C SER A 117 -18.86 22.31 52.57
N SER A 118 -19.38 23.08 51.62
CA SER A 118 -20.43 24.07 51.85
C SER A 118 -21.48 23.92 50.75
N ALA A 119 -22.58 23.28 51.12
CA ALA A 119 -23.77 23.16 50.31
C ALA A 119 -24.42 24.55 50.13
N GLU A 120 -23.92 25.34 49.18
CA GLU A 120 -24.62 26.50 48.61
C GLU A 120 -23.93 26.98 47.33
N SER A 121 -24.47 26.57 46.17
CA SER A 121 -24.40 27.30 44.88
C SER A 121 -23.02 27.65 44.25
N SER A 122 -22.00 26.80 44.29
CA SER A 122 -20.82 27.01 43.43
C SER A 122 -21.12 26.62 41.98
N ILE A 123 -21.43 27.60 41.14
CA ILE A 123 -21.62 27.38 39.70
C ILE A 123 -20.28 26.93 39.10
N PRO A 124 -20.16 25.76 38.44
CA PRO A 124 -18.87 25.24 37.95
C PRO A 124 -18.18 26.26 37.03
N THR A 125 -16.90 26.58 37.25
CA THR A 125 -16.09 27.37 36.31
C THR A 125 -15.57 26.46 35.19
N GLY A 126 -15.18 27.02 34.05
CA GLY A 126 -14.73 26.24 32.89
C GLY A 126 -15.03 26.88 31.55
N LEU A 127 -14.78 26.12 30.48
CA LEU A 127 -14.87 26.60 29.10
C LEU A 127 -16.29 27.05 28.74
N ARG A 128 -16.41 28.34 28.36
CA ARG A 128 -17.68 28.98 27.93
C ARG A 128 -17.78 29.13 26.43
N GLU A 129 -16.72 29.61 25.79
CA GLU A 129 -16.73 29.95 24.36
C GLU A 129 -15.56 29.24 23.64
N LEU A 130 -15.89 28.56 22.54
CA LEU A 130 -14.93 27.91 21.65
C LEU A 130 -15.16 28.42 20.21
N PRO A 131 -14.70 29.64 19.87
CA PRO A 131 -14.99 30.27 18.60
C PRO A 131 -14.20 29.64 17.44
N LEU A 132 -14.73 28.57 16.84
CA LEU A 132 -14.15 27.90 15.66
C LEU A 132 -14.75 28.45 14.34
N ARG A 133 -14.91 29.77 14.25
CA ARG A 133 -15.65 30.47 13.18
C ARG A 133 -15.14 30.23 11.76
N ASN A 134 -13.89 29.79 11.58
CA ASN A 134 -13.34 29.44 10.27
C ASN A 134 -13.21 27.94 10.01
N LEU A 135 -13.55 27.07 10.98
CA LEU A 135 -13.47 25.63 10.82
C LEU A 135 -14.57 25.15 9.88
N ARG A 136 -14.19 24.69 8.69
CA ARG A 136 -15.13 24.31 7.62
C ARG A 136 -14.89 22.90 7.10
N GLU A 137 -13.82 22.24 7.50
CA GLU A 137 -13.47 20.90 7.03
C GLU A 137 -12.77 20.07 8.11
N ILE A 138 -13.24 18.83 8.27
CA ILE A 138 -12.56 17.74 8.95
C ILE A 138 -12.47 16.58 7.96
N LEU A 139 -11.28 16.33 7.40
CA LEU A 139 -11.13 15.35 6.31
C LEU A 139 -11.36 13.91 6.76
N ARG A 140 -10.86 13.57 7.96
CA ARG A 140 -10.96 12.23 8.56
C ARG A 140 -11.23 12.35 10.05
N GLY A 141 -12.02 11.42 10.59
CA GLY A 141 -12.35 11.37 12.01
C GLY A 141 -13.65 12.11 12.39
N GLY A 142 -14.25 11.64 13.48
CA GLY A 142 -15.48 12.21 14.04
C GLY A 142 -15.24 13.36 15.01
N VAL A 143 -16.34 13.83 15.60
CA VAL A 143 -16.35 14.90 16.61
C VAL A 143 -16.97 14.39 17.90
N ARG A 144 -16.30 14.62 19.03
CA ARG A 144 -16.78 14.26 20.36
C ARG A 144 -16.80 15.49 21.27
N ILE A 145 -17.99 15.86 21.73
CA ILE A 145 -18.17 16.96 22.69
C ILE A 145 -18.95 16.41 23.88
N ALA A 146 -18.33 16.37 25.05
CA ALA A 146 -18.94 15.73 26.22
C ALA A 146 -18.50 16.37 27.54
N ARG A 147 -19.43 16.56 28.49
CA ARG A 147 -19.13 17.07 29.84
C ARG A 147 -18.48 18.47 29.83
N ASN A 148 -19.12 19.44 29.18
CA ASN A 148 -18.70 20.85 29.20
C ASN A 148 -19.87 21.72 29.68
N PRO A 149 -20.14 21.80 31.00
CA PRO A 149 -21.35 22.40 31.59
C PRO A 149 -21.63 23.86 31.21
N ARG A 150 -20.60 24.59 30.78
CA ARG A 150 -20.65 26.02 30.50
C ARG A 150 -20.52 26.38 29.02
N LEU A 151 -20.25 25.39 28.17
CA LEU A 151 -19.98 25.63 26.76
C LEU A 151 -21.27 26.00 26.04
N CYS A 152 -21.31 27.17 25.40
CA CYS A 152 -22.48 27.68 24.69
C CYS A 152 -22.37 27.51 23.17
N ASN A 153 -23.51 27.53 22.47
CA ASN A 153 -23.68 27.70 21.02
C ASN A 153 -23.20 26.55 20.12
N ILE A 154 -22.33 25.67 20.61
CA ILE A 154 -21.78 24.53 19.87
C ILE A 154 -22.85 23.55 19.36
N GLU A 155 -23.97 23.45 20.08
CA GLU A 155 -25.15 22.66 19.75
C GLU A 155 -25.90 23.19 18.51
N THR A 156 -25.69 24.46 18.15
CA THR A 156 -26.33 25.07 16.98
C THR A 156 -25.62 24.74 15.66
N ILE A 157 -24.39 24.21 15.72
CA ILE A 157 -23.53 23.97 14.56
C ILE A 157 -24.04 22.81 13.69
N LYS A 158 -24.08 23.05 12.37
CA LYS A 158 -24.39 22.04 11.37
C LYS A 158 -23.14 21.24 11.02
N TRP A 159 -22.86 20.19 11.78
CA TRP A 159 -21.67 19.34 11.62
C TRP A 159 -21.60 18.63 10.26
N HIS A 160 -22.73 18.37 9.61
CA HIS A 160 -22.79 17.77 8.26
C HIS A 160 -22.13 18.65 7.17
N ASP A 161 -21.97 19.96 7.42
CA ASP A 161 -21.19 20.82 6.52
C ASP A 161 -19.68 20.59 6.71
N ILE A 162 -19.23 20.17 7.89
CA ILE A 162 -17.82 20.11 8.27
C ILE A 162 -17.24 18.69 8.14
N VAL A 163 -18.03 17.64 8.46
CA VAL A 163 -17.59 16.23 8.55
C VAL A 163 -18.30 15.37 7.50
N SER A 164 -17.59 14.42 6.88
CA SER A 164 -18.12 13.63 5.75
C SER A 164 -18.96 12.39 6.11
N LYS A 165 -18.92 11.87 7.35
CA LYS A 165 -19.67 10.67 7.81
C LYS A 165 -20.10 10.73 9.28
N GLU A 166 -21.29 10.18 9.56
CA GLU A 166 -21.96 10.09 10.87
C GLU A 166 -21.07 9.50 11.96
N SER A 167 -20.42 10.37 12.73
CA SER A 167 -19.86 10.03 14.05
C SER A 167 -19.90 11.26 14.95
N THR A 168 -21.02 11.99 14.88
CA THR A 168 -21.38 13.01 15.86
C THR A 168 -22.07 12.32 17.03
N ASN A 169 -21.30 11.90 18.03
CA ASN A 169 -21.86 11.67 19.36
C ASN A 169 -21.89 13.02 20.08
N ALA A 170 -23.03 13.70 19.97
CA ALA A 170 -23.38 14.92 20.71
C ALA A 170 -24.44 14.55 21.77
N VAL A 171 -24.62 15.16 22.92
CA VAL A 171 -24.08 16.33 23.65
C VAL A 171 -24.81 16.30 25.00
N ILE A 172 -24.27 16.83 26.10
CA ILE A 172 -25.13 17.42 27.15
C ILE A 172 -24.46 18.69 27.67
N THR A 173 -25.32 19.66 28.02
CA THR A 173 -25.18 20.89 28.84
C THR A 173 -24.93 22.20 28.09
N SER A 174 -25.36 23.37 28.58
CA SER A 174 -26.65 23.85 29.14
C SER A 174 -26.55 25.38 29.16
N GLU A 175 -27.53 26.07 28.59
CA GLU A 175 -27.60 27.52 28.30
C GLU A 175 -26.96 27.96 26.97
N SER A 176 -27.80 28.04 25.93
CA SER A 176 -27.48 28.67 24.65
C SER A 176 -27.75 30.18 24.72
N LYS A 177 -26.75 31.02 24.47
CA LYS A 177 -27.00 32.44 24.17
C LYS A 177 -27.58 32.57 22.75
N PRO A 178 -28.49 33.52 22.48
CA PRO A 178 -29.05 33.68 21.13
C PRO A 178 -27.95 34.07 20.13
N CYS A 179 -27.90 33.34 19.01
CA CYS A 179 -27.08 33.71 17.86
C CYS A 179 -27.58 35.01 17.22
N ASP A 180 -26.69 35.69 16.46
CA ASP A 180 -27.08 36.87 15.69
C ASP A 180 -28.15 36.50 14.64
N LYS A 181 -29.06 37.44 14.35
CA LYS A 181 -30.17 37.22 13.41
C LYS A 181 -29.71 36.96 11.98
N SER A 182 -28.50 37.39 11.62
CA SER A 182 -27.90 37.15 10.31
C SER A 182 -27.38 35.71 10.13
N CYS A 183 -27.25 34.93 11.20
CA CYS A 183 -26.74 33.57 11.11
C CYS A 183 -27.74 32.63 10.44
N TYR A 184 -27.30 31.91 9.42
CA TYR A 184 -28.11 30.93 8.71
C TYR A 184 -28.66 29.87 9.68
N ASN A 185 -29.99 29.71 9.72
CA ASN A 185 -30.71 28.80 10.63
C ASN A 185 -30.29 28.91 12.11
N GLY A 186 -29.83 30.09 12.54
CA GLY A 186 -29.37 30.31 13.92
C GLY A 186 -28.12 29.53 14.31
N SER A 187 -27.27 29.14 13.35
CA SER A 187 -26.02 28.41 13.62
C SER A 187 -24.84 29.35 13.84
N CYS A 188 -24.27 29.35 15.05
CA CYS A 188 -23.11 30.18 15.41
C CYS A 188 -22.20 29.49 16.42
N TRP A 189 -20.92 29.86 16.45
CA TRP A 189 -19.93 29.34 17.40
C TRP A 189 -19.90 30.10 18.73
N ALA A 190 -20.37 31.35 18.73
CA ALA A 190 -20.46 32.26 19.87
C ALA A 190 -21.40 33.43 19.49
N PRO A 191 -21.81 34.29 20.44
CA PRO A 191 -22.61 35.49 20.13
C PRO A 191 -21.88 36.45 19.17
N GLY A 192 -22.63 37.21 18.37
CA GLY A 192 -22.11 38.20 17.41
C GLY A 192 -22.12 37.72 15.94
N PRO A 193 -22.31 38.63 14.97
CA PRO A 193 -22.41 38.30 13.54
C PRO A 193 -21.15 37.67 12.95
N GLU A 194 -19.98 37.95 13.51
CA GLU A 194 -18.69 37.41 13.09
C GLU A 194 -18.48 35.93 13.44
N ASN A 195 -19.35 35.38 14.30
CA ASN A 195 -19.30 34.00 14.78
C ASN A 195 -20.33 33.09 14.12
N CYS A 196 -21.10 33.60 13.14
CA CYS A 196 -22.00 32.77 12.35
C CYS A 196 -21.24 31.66 11.61
N GLN A 197 -21.83 30.46 11.55
CA GLN A 197 -21.26 29.35 10.83
C GLN A 197 -21.26 29.65 9.32
N LYS A 198 -20.09 29.55 8.69
CA LYS A 198 -19.93 29.71 7.24
C LYS A 198 -20.12 28.35 6.55
N LEU A 199 -21.21 28.18 5.82
CA LEU A 199 -21.52 26.94 5.11
C LEU A 199 -20.81 26.90 3.75
N THR A 200 -20.19 25.76 3.43
CA THR A 200 -19.44 25.58 2.17
C THR A 200 -19.68 24.24 1.49
N ARG A 201 -20.62 23.44 1.99
CA ARG A 201 -21.02 22.15 1.42
C ARG A 201 -22.53 21.99 1.31
N LEU A 202 -23.28 22.28 2.38
CA LEU A 202 -24.73 22.09 2.43
C LEU A 202 -25.51 23.05 1.54
N ILE A 203 -24.92 24.20 1.20
CA ILE A 203 -25.55 25.23 0.36
C ILE A 203 -25.19 25.09 -1.12
N CYS A 204 -24.36 24.13 -1.49
CA CYS A 204 -23.81 24.02 -2.84
C CYS A 204 -24.83 23.46 -3.83
N ALA A 205 -24.66 23.83 -5.10
CA ALA A 205 -25.37 23.18 -6.20
C ALA A 205 -24.98 21.69 -6.30
N GLU A 206 -25.92 20.84 -6.74
CA GLU A 206 -25.71 19.39 -6.84
C GLU A 206 -24.58 19.01 -7.80
N GLN A 207 -24.24 19.89 -8.76
CA GLN A 207 -23.15 19.68 -9.70
C GLN A 207 -21.76 19.97 -9.12
N CYS A 208 -21.66 20.58 -7.94
CA CYS A 208 -20.37 20.85 -7.31
C CYS A 208 -19.74 19.55 -6.79
N SER A 209 -18.45 19.34 -7.07
CA SER A 209 -17.74 18.12 -6.65
C SER A 209 -17.65 17.97 -5.12
N HIS A 210 -17.47 19.07 -4.37
CA HIS A 210 -17.30 18.99 -2.92
C HIS A 210 -17.65 20.27 -2.15
N ARG A 211 -17.02 21.41 -2.50
CA ARG A 211 -17.17 22.69 -1.79
C ARG A 211 -17.64 23.81 -2.74
N CYS A 212 -18.20 24.86 -2.17
CA CYS A 212 -18.60 26.07 -2.88
C CYS A 212 -18.46 27.31 -2.00
N LYS A 213 -18.43 28.50 -2.64
CA LYS A 213 -18.53 29.80 -1.96
C LYS A 213 -19.96 30.32 -1.83
N GLY A 214 -20.91 29.69 -2.53
CA GLY A 214 -22.30 30.11 -2.66
C GLY A 214 -23.14 29.06 -3.39
N PRO A 215 -24.46 29.29 -3.56
CA PRO A 215 -25.38 28.29 -4.06
C PRO A 215 -25.42 28.17 -5.59
N ALA A 216 -24.82 29.10 -6.34
CA ALA A 216 -24.82 29.02 -7.79
C ALA A 216 -23.76 28.01 -8.30
N ILE A 217 -23.97 27.43 -9.49
CA ILE A 217 -22.99 26.53 -10.11
C ILE A 217 -21.65 27.25 -10.35
N ALA A 218 -21.69 28.55 -10.65
CA ALA A 218 -20.48 29.37 -10.80
C ALA A 218 -19.69 29.56 -9.49
N ASP A 219 -20.27 29.19 -8.35
CA ASP A 219 -19.65 29.27 -7.03
C ASP A 219 -18.96 27.95 -6.61
N CYS A 220 -19.01 26.91 -7.45
CA CYS A 220 -18.32 25.66 -7.15
C CYS A 220 -16.80 25.89 -7.06
N CYS A 221 -16.19 25.29 -6.02
CA CYS A 221 -14.75 25.28 -5.86
C CYS A 221 -14.11 24.18 -6.69
N ASN A 222 -12.81 24.31 -6.95
CA ASN A 222 -12.02 23.22 -7.50
C ASN A 222 -12.06 21.98 -6.60
N GLU A 223 -12.02 20.79 -7.20
CA GLU A 223 -12.09 19.50 -6.49
C GLU A 223 -10.94 19.26 -5.50
N HIS A 224 -9.78 19.90 -5.70
CA HIS A 224 -8.65 19.82 -4.78
C HIS A 224 -8.77 20.78 -3.58
N CYS A 225 -9.82 21.60 -3.51
CA CYS A 225 -10.04 22.52 -2.39
C CYS A 225 -10.63 21.82 -1.16
N ALA A 226 -10.10 22.19 0.01
CA ALA A 226 -10.69 21.91 1.32
C ALA A 226 -11.20 23.22 1.94
N ALA A 227 -12.21 23.12 2.82
CA ALA A 227 -12.80 24.25 3.57
C ALA A 227 -13.49 25.36 2.74
N GLY A 228 -13.28 25.43 1.42
CA GLY A 228 -13.88 26.40 0.50
C GLY A 228 -12.85 27.06 -0.42
N CYS A 229 -13.27 28.09 -1.13
CA CYS A 229 -12.45 28.80 -2.11
C CYS A 229 -12.85 30.28 -2.25
N THR A 230 -11.96 31.09 -2.83
CA THR A 230 -12.25 32.45 -3.28
C THR A 230 -12.68 32.50 -4.76
N GLY A 231 -12.37 31.45 -5.52
CA GLY A 231 -12.63 31.30 -6.94
C GLY A 231 -12.59 29.83 -7.41
N PRO A 232 -12.82 29.55 -8.69
CA PRO A 232 -12.99 28.19 -9.20
C PRO A 232 -11.67 27.45 -9.47
N LEU A 233 -10.51 28.12 -9.41
CA LEU A 233 -9.21 27.51 -9.74
C LEU A 233 -8.60 26.79 -8.53
N ALA A 234 -7.73 25.82 -8.79
CA ALA A 234 -6.97 25.10 -7.75
C ALA A 234 -6.01 26.00 -6.95
N THR A 235 -5.73 27.22 -7.42
CA THR A 235 -4.97 28.26 -6.72
C THR A 235 -5.81 29.10 -5.77
N ASP A 236 -7.14 29.05 -5.92
CA ASP A 236 -8.08 29.88 -5.18
C ASP A 236 -8.63 29.18 -3.94
N CYS A 237 -8.13 27.99 -3.63
CA CYS A 237 -8.55 27.20 -2.48
C CYS A 237 -8.13 27.87 -1.16
N LEU A 238 -9.01 27.83 -0.15
CA LEU A 238 -8.68 28.30 1.20
C LEU A 238 -7.71 27.37 1.92
N ALA A 239 -7.78 26.07 1.63
CA ALA A 239 -6.83 25.04 2.03
C ALA A 239 -6.80 23.94 0.96
N CYS A 240 -5.70 23.20 0.86
CA CYS A 240 -5.61 22.07 -0.07
C CYS A 240 -6.06 20.77 0.60
N ARG A 241 -6.91 20.00 -0.10
CA ARG A 241 -7.41 18.70 0.35
C ARG A 241 -6.27 17.72 0.61
N GLU A 242 -5.41 17.51 -0.39
CA GLU A 242 -4.25 16.63 -0.29
C GLU A 242 -2.94 17.42 -0.13
N PHE A 243 -2.41 17.99 -1.22
CA PHE A 243 -1.12 18.69 -1.22
C PHE A 243 -1.18 20.10 -1.80
N LYS A 244 -0.35 20.99 -1.26
CA LYS A 244 -0.06 22.33 -1.78
C LYS A 244 1.29 22.35 -2.48
N ASP A 245 1.30 22.71 -3.75
CA ASP A 245 2.50 22.81 -4.59
C ASP A 245 2.61 24.23 -5.17
N ASP A 246 3.54 25.04 -4.65
CA ASP A 246 3.78 26.44 -5.04
C ASP A 246 2.54 27.37 -5.03
N GLY A 247 1.51 27.01 -4.26
CA GLY A 247 0.25 27.74 -4.14
C GLY A 247 -0.93 27.10 -4.89
N MET A 248 -0.70 26.02 -5.64
CA MET A 248 -1.72 25.24 -6.32
C MET A 248 -2.04 23.97 -5.54
N CYS A 249 -3.32 23.65 -5.36
CA CYS A 249 -3.72 22.39 -4.75
C CYS A 249 -3.68 21.24 -5.76
N LYS A 250 -3.11 20.10 -5.37
CA LYS A 250 -2.93 18.90 -6.18
C LYS A 250 -3.16 17.65 -5.33
N ASP A 251 -3.52 16.54 -5.97
CA ASP A 251 -3.71 15.25 -5.28
C ASP A 251 -2.39 14.56 -4.89
N ALA A 252 -1.27 14.90 -5.56
CA ALA A 252 0.04 14.35 -5.25
C ALA A 252 1.16 15.33 -5.58
N CYS A 253 2.28 15.22 -4.85
CA CYS A 253 3.51 15.92 -5.22
C CYS A 253 4.14 15.33 -6.48
N PRO A 254 4.83 16.14 -7.30
CA PRO A 254 5.58 15.65 -8.46
C PRO A 254 6.53 14.52 -8.07
N ARG A 255 6.36 13.34 -8.70
CA ARG A 255 7.17 12.14 -8.41
C ARG A 255 8.65 12.41 -8.66
N LEU A 256 9.52 11.82 -7.84
CA LEU A 256 10.98 11.95 -7.96
C LEU A 256 11.55 11.23 -9.19
N MET A 257 10.88 10.16 -9.62
CA MET A 257 11.24 9.38 -10.80
C MET A 257 10.06 9.36 -11.78
N LEU A 258 10.37 9.48 -13.07
CA LEU A 258 9.43 9.29 -14.17
C LEU A 258 9.84 8.04 -14.94
N TYR A 259 8.87 7.30 -15.45
CA TYR A 259 9.16 6.22 -16.39
C TYR A 259 9.48 6.83 -17.75
N ASP A 260 10.66 6.53 -18.28
CA ASP A 260 11.03 6.86 -19.66
C ASP A 260 10.60 5.70 -20.57
N PRO A 261 9.60 5.90 -21.43
CA PRO A 261 9.11 4.85 -22.33
C PRO A 261 10.14 4.40 -23.37
N ASN A 262 11.13 5.23 -23.71
CA ASN A 262 12.16 4.85 -24.70
C ASN A 262 13.20 3.94 -24.06
N LEU A 263 13.64 4.28 -22.84
CA LEU A 263 14.65 3.52 -22.10
C LEU A 263 14.07 2.34 -21.32
N HIS A 264 12.74 2.29 -21.17
CA HIS A 264 12.02 1.35 -20.30
C HIS A 264 12.54 1.35 -18.86
N GLN A 265 12.97 2.53 -18.37
CA GLN A 265 13.61 2.70 -17.08
C GLN A 265 12.99 3.87 -16.31
N LEU A 266 13.11 3.83 -14.99
CA LEU A 266 12.81 4.98 -14.14
C LEU A 266 13.97 5.99 -14.23
N VAL A 267 13.71 7.18 -14.76
CA VAL A 267 14.64 8.31 -14.85
C VAL A 267 14.28 9.37 -13.83
N VAL A 268 15.27 10.17 -13.40
CA VAL A 268 15.06 11.23 -12.43
C VAL A 268 14.18 12.33 -13.02
N ASN A 269 13.16 12.76 -12.27
CA ASN A 269 12.32 13.90 -12.62
C ASN A 269 12.97 15.22 -12.19
N PRO A 270 13.32 16.13 -13.11
CA PRO A 270 13.87 17.45 -12.75
C PRO A 270 12.93 18.30 -11.90
N ASN A 271 11.61 18.06 -12.03
CA ASN A 271 10.57 18.75 -11.28
C ASN A 271 10.09 17.97 -10.06
N GLY A 272 10.75 16.87 -9.70
CA GLY A 272 10.41 16.05 -8.54
C GLY A 272 10.46 16.85 -7.24
N LYS A 273 9.47 16.62 -6.36
CA LYS A 273 9.40 17.24 -5.03
C LYS A 273 9.04 16.20 -3.98
N PHE A 274 9.53 16.40 -2.77
CA PHE A 274 9.19 15.60 -1.61
C PHE A 274 7.91 16.09 -0.97
N SER A 275 7.11 15.19 -0.40
CA SER A 275 5.98 15.55 0.45
C SER A 275 6.45 15.82 1.88
N PHE A 276 6.21 17.03 2.38
CA PHE A 276 6.43 17.44 3.76
C PHE A 276 5.09 17.86 4.38
N GLY A 277 4.50 16.98 5.19
CA GLY A 277 3.10 17.11 5.61
C GLY A 277 2.19 17.19 4.37
N ALA A 278 1.41 18.26 4.27
CA ALA A 278 0.54 18.54 3.12
C ALA A 278 1.15 19.52 2.10
N THR A 279 2.47 19.72 2.09
CA THR A 279 3.15 20.65 1.18
C THR A 279 4.24 19.94 0.37
N CYS A 280 4.40 20.32 -0.90
CA CYS A 280 5.46 19.80 -1.75
C CYS A 280 6.71 20.69 -1.68
N VAL A 281 7.86 20.11 -1.31
CA VAL A 281 9.13 20.83 -1.12
C VAL A 281 10.22 20.24 -2.00
N LYS A 282 11.13 21.07 -2.51
CA LYS A 282 12.27 20.59 -3.33
C LYS A 282 13.29 19.80 -2.50
N ASN A 283 13.54 20.23 -1.26
CA ASN A 283 14.45 19.58 -0.33
C ASN A 283 13.75 19.41 1.02
N CYS A 284 13.98 18.30 1.70
CA CYS A 284 13.48 18.12 3.06
C CYS A 284 14.16 19.11 4.03
N PRO A 285 13.43 19.61 5.04
CA PRO A 285 14.02 20.46 6.07
C PRO A 285 15.15 19.76 6.83
N HIS A 286 16.01 20.55 7.49
CA HIS A 286 17.07 20.01 8.34
C HIS A 286 16.47 19.12 9.46
N ASN A 287 17.12 17.99 9.77
CA ASN A 287 16.66 16.95 10.72
C ASN A 287 15.47 16.09 10.27
N TYR A 288 15.15 16.10 8.97
CA TYR A 288 14.24 15.13 8.38
C TYR A 288 15.00 14.11 7.53
N VAL A 289 14.43 12.92 7.42
CA VAL A 289 14.91 11.77 6.67
C VAL A 289 13.95 11.52 5.51
N VAL A 290 14.50 11.15 4.36
CA VAL A 290 13.74 10.89 3.13
C VAL A 290 13.33 9.42 3.06
N THR A 291 12.06 9.14 2.82
CA THR A 291 11.58 7.78 2.51
C THR A 291 11.73 7.45 1.02
N ASP A 292 11.73 6.16 0.67
CA ASP A 292 11.78 5.69 -0.73
C ASP A 292 10.63 6.23 -1.58
N HIS A 293 9.47 6.50 -0.97
CA HIS A 293 8.29 7.06 -1.65
C HIS A 293 8.32 8.59 -1.77
N GLY A 294 9.41 9.24 -1.36
CA GLY A 294 9.60 10.68 -1.50
C GLY A 294 8.90 11.53 -0.43
N ALA A 295 8.81 11.04 0.81
CA ALA A 295 8.29 11.81 1.94
C ALA A 295 9.40 12.24 2.91
N CYS A 296 9.24 13.42 3.51
CA CYS A 296 10.09 13.91 4.58
C CYS A 296 9.51 13.49 5.94
N VAL A 297 10.17 12.56 6.63
CA VAL A 297 9.76 12.04 7.94
C VAL A 297 10.84 12.31 8.99
N ARG A 298 10.49 12.34 10.28
CA ARG A 298 11.49 12.55 11.35
C ARG A 298 12.25 11.28 11.69
N THR A 299 11.57 10.14 11.60
CA THR A 299 12.07 8.82 11.94
C THR A 299 11.65 7.84 10.87
N CYS A 300 12.53 6.91 10.55
CA CYS A 300 12.19 5.79 9.69
C CYS A 300 11.15 4.89 10.35
N GLY A 301 10.34 4.20 9.54
CA GLY A 301 9.37 3.24 10.04
C GLY A 301 10.03 1.97 10.57
N ASP A 302 9.27 1.13 11.28
CA ASP A 302 9.77 -0.04 12.03
C ASP A 302 10.59 -1.06 11.22
N LYS A 303 10.43 -1.08 9.89
CA LYS A 303 11.14 -1.98 8.95
C LYS A 303 12.28 -1.31 8.18
N THR A 304 12.56 -0.06 8.50
CA THR A 304 13.53 0.77 7.80
C THR A 304 14.49 1.43 8.80
N HIS A 305 15.72 1.68 8.39
CA HIS A 305 16.72 2.34 9.21
C HIS A 305 17.32 3.54 8.47
N GLU A 306 17.82 4.49 9.25
CA GLU A 306 18.45 5.70 8.72
C GLU A 306 19.84 5.37 8.18
N VAL A 307 20.09 5.79 6.94
CA VAL A 307 21.39 5.75 6.29
C VAL A 307 21.70 7.12 5.70
N GLU A 308 22.97 7.50 5.72
CA GLU A 308 23.43 8.73 5.09
C GLU A 308 24.09 8.39 3.75
N GLU A 309 23.48 8.84 2.65
CA GLU A 309 24.03 8.68 1.30
C GLU A 309 24.14 10.05 0.63
N ASN A 310 25.34 10.41 0.19
CA ASN A 310 25.63 11.68 -0.48
C ASN A 310 25.18 12.91 0.34
N GLY A 311 25.28 12.86 1.67
CA GLY A 311 24.88 13.93 2.59
C GLY A 311 23.36 14.07 2.78
N ILE A 312 22.56 13.14 2.24
CA ILE A 312 21.10 13.08 2.45
C ILE A 312 20.80 11.87 3.33
N ARG A 313 20.07 12.11 4.42
CA ARG A 313 19.56 11.06 5.30
C ARG A 313 18.35 10.39 4.62
N LYS A 314 18.42 9.07 4.44
CA LYS A 314 17.37 8.25 3.82
C LYS A 314 16.97 7.08 4.70
N CYS A 315 15.74 6.61 4.55
CA CYS A 315 15.27 5.38 5.16
C CYS A 315 15.44 4.22 4.18
N LYS A 316 16.24 3.22 4.55
CA LYS A 316 16.40 1.98 3.79
C LYS A 316 15.80 0.79 4.52
N ASN A 317 15.22 -0.14 3.75
CA ASN A 317 14.74 -1.41 4.27
C ASN A 317 15.84 -2.17 5.02
N CYS A 318 15.49 -2.74 6.15
CA CYS A 318 16.39 -3.56 6.96
C CYS A 318 16.55 -4.96 6.35
N ASN A 319 17.78 -5.45 6.27
CA ASN A 319 18.07 -6.83 5.89
C ASN A 319 17.96 -7.73 7.14
N GLY A 320 16.74 -8.21 7.42
CA GLY A 320 16.40 -8.92 8.65
C GLY A 320 15.91 -7.96 9.75
N PRO A 321 16.14 -8.26 11.05
CA PRO A 321 15.78 -7.36 12.14
C PRO A 321 16.46 -6.00 11.99
N CYS A 322 15.72 -4.90 12.18
CA CYS A 322 16.29 -3.57 12.06
C CYS A 322 17.38 -3.30 13.11
N PRO A 323 18.44 -2.55 12.75
CA PRO A 323 19.50 -2.21 13.68
C PRO A 323 18.97 -1.56 14.96
N LYS A 324 19.12 -2.26 16.09
CA LYS A 324 18.80 -1.77 17.43
C LYS A 324 20.02 -1.96 18.31
N VAL A 325 20.51 -0.84 18.85
CA VAL A 325 21.60 -0.83 19.82
C VAL A 325 21.00 -0.93 21.22
N CYS A 326 21.44 -1.90 21.99
CA CYS A 326 21.03 -2.11 23.37
C CYS A 326 22.25 -2.06 24.28
N ASN A 327 22.06 -1.60 25.51
CA ASN A 327 23.13 -1.62 26.50
C ASN A 327 23.38 -3.08 26.93
N GLY A 328 24.65 -3.47 26.97
CA GLY A 328 25.12 -4.70 27.58
C GLY A 328 25.44 -4.48 29.06
N LEU A 329 25.87 -5.55 29.74
CA LEU A 329 26.38 -5.46 31.10
C LEU A 329 27.56 -4.47 31.16
N GLY A 330 27.67 -3.73 32.27
CA GLY A 330 28.70 -2.70 32.44
C GLY A 330 28.36 -1.33 31.83
N ILE A 331 27.21 -1.18 31.17
CA ILE A 331 26.80 0.08 30.50
C ILE A 331 25.39 0.51 30.94
N GLY A 332 25.23 1.81 31.22
CA GLY A 332 23.93 2.44 31.52
C GLY A 332 23.24 1.82 32.73
N GLU A 333 21.97 1.44 32.58
CA GLU A 333 21.15 0.80 33.63
C GLU A 333 21.71 -0.56 34.08
N LEU A 334 22.60 -1.18 33.29
CA LEU A 334 23.21 -2.48 33.59
C LEU A 334 24.65 -2.35 34.11
N ALA A 335 25.13 -1.15 34.43
CA ALA A 335 26.52 -0.92 34.83
C ALA A 335 26.95 -1.68 36.10
N GLY A 336 26.04 -1.84 37.07
CA GLY A 336 26.29 -2.58 38.32
C GLY A 336 25.90 -4.06 38.28
N ILE A 337 25.48 -4.59 37.13
CA ILE A 337 24.94 -5.94 37.01
C ILE A 337 25.98 -6.88 36.43
N MET A 338 26.24 -7.99 37.11
CA MET A 338 27.33 -8.92 36.77
C MET A 338 26.93 -10.02 35.76
N THR A 339 25.65 -10.34 35.62
CA THR A 339 25.18 -11.44 34.75
C THR A 339 23.79 -11.15 34.20
N VAL A 340 23.50 -11.70 33.02
CA VAL A 340 22.14 -11.75 32.47
C VAL A 340 21.27 -12.59 33.39
N ASN A 341 20.04 -12.16 33.69
CA ASN A 341 19.13 -12.84 34.59
C ASN A 341 17.66 -12.60 34.20
N ALA A 342 16.72 -13.21 34.92
CA ALA A 342 15.29 -13.13 34.62
C ALA A 342 14.73 -11.69 34.66
N SER A 343 15.36 -10.78 35.41
CA SER A 343 14.90 -9.40 35.57
C SER A 343 15.37 -8.48 34.44
N ASN A 344 16.48 -8.80 33.77
CA ASN A 344 17.06 -7.94 32.72
C ASN A 344 17.01 -8.53 31.31
N ILE A 345 16.72 -9.82 31.12
CA ILE A 345 16.73 -10.49 29.82
C ILE A 345 15.83 -9.80 28.77
N ASP A 346 14.68 -9.27 29.18
CA ASP A 346 13.71 -8.63 28.26
C ASP A 346 14.26 -7.33 27.66
N THR A 347 15.29 -6.71 28.26
CA THR A 347 15.98 -5.54 27.68
C THR A 347 16.74 -5.88 26.39
N PHE A 348 17.08 -7.15 26.19
CA PHE A 348 17.80 -7.65 25.01
C PHE A 348 16.87 -8.03 23.84
N GLN A 349 15.55 -7.84 23.98
CA GLN A 349 14.60 -8.18 22.94
C GLN A 349 14.81 -7.33 21.67
N ASN A 350 14.89 -7.99 20.52
CA ASN A 350 15.10 -7.40 19.19
C ASN A 350 16.41 -6.60 19.04
N CYS A 351 17.40 -6.84 19.89
CA CYS A 351 18.68 -6.15 19.83
C CYS A 351 19.59 -6.76 18.77
N THR A 352 20.12 -5.95 17.86
CA THR A 352 21.08 -6.42 16.85
C THR A 352 22.53 -6.14 17.25
N LYS A 353 22.75 -5.16 18.12
CA LYS A 353 24.07 -4.76 18.62
C LYS A 353 24.02 -4.52 20.11
N ILE A 354 24.92 -5.18 20.84
CA ILE A 354 25.08 -5.02 22.28
C ILE A 354 26.28 -4.12 22.56
N ASN A 355 26.01 -2.96 23.12
CA ASN A 355 27.01 -2.02 23.60
C ASN A 355 27.36 -2.33 25.06
N GLY A 356 28.35 -3.18 25.27
CA GLY A 356 28.78 -3.69 26.57
C GLY A 356 29.06 -5.18 26.53
N ASP A 357 29.00 -5.82 27.69
CA ASP A 357 29.35 -7.23 27.88
C ASP A 357 28.12 -8.13 27.96
N ILE A 358 28.32 -9.43 27.74
CA ILE A 358 27.33 -10.47 28.04
C ILE A 358 28.02 -11.53 28.90
N SER A 359 27.47 -11.78 30.08
CA SER A 359 27.93 -12.80 31.01
C SER A 359 26.76 -13.66 31.48
N ILE A 360 26.94 -14.98 31.49
CA ILE A 360 25.94 -15.96 31.92
C ILE A 360 26.56 -16.88 32.98
N PHE A 361 26.09 -16.76 34.21
CA PHE A 361 26.57 -17.51 35.38
C PHE A 361 25.54 -18.51 35.89
N ALA A 362 25.94 -19.35 36.86
CA ALA A 362 25.04 -20.33 37.47
C ALA A 362 23.82 -19.68 38.15
N THR A 363 23.96 -18.46 38.67
CA THR A 363 22.86 -17.68 39.27
C THR A 363 21.79 -17.29 38.24
N THR A 364 22.14 -17.17 36.96
CA THR A 364 21.16 -16.95 35.88
C THR A 364 20.13 -18.08 35.81
N LEU A 365 20.59 -19.33 35.89
CA LEU A 365 19.75 -20.52 35.72
C LEU A 365 19.14 -21.02 37.04
N ARG A 366 19.85 -20.82 38.15
CA ARG A 366 19.41 -21.24 39.49
C ARG A 366 18.57 -20.19 40.21
N GLY A 367 18.55 -18.95 39.70
CA GLY A 367 18.00 -17.79 40.39
C GLY A 367 18.95 -17.30 41.47
N ASP A 368 18.68 -16.11 41.99
CA ASP A 368 19.44 -15.49 43.06
C ASP A 368 18.52 -15.11 44.22
N PRO A 369 18.55 -15.87 45.34
CA PRO A 369 17.74 -15.58 46.52
C PRO A 369 18.05 -14.23 47.17
N TYR A 370 19.30 -13.73 47.07
CA TYR A 370 19.71 -12.47 47.70
C TYR A 370 19.08 -11.27 47.02
N THR A 371 19.12 -11.24 45.68
CA THR A 371 18.48 -10.20 44.87
C THR A 371 16.99 -10.48 44.59
N LYS A 372 16.45 -11.59 45.12
CA LYS A 372 15.09 -12.09 44.85
C LYS A 372 14.81 -12.27 43.35
N THR A 373 15.84 -12.58 42.58
CA THR A 373 15.71 -12.77 41.13
C THR A 373 15.33 -14.23 40.84
N PRO A 374 14.23 -14.49 40.11
CA PRO A 374 13.82 -15.85 39.79
C PRO A 374 14.77 -16.52 38.78
N LYS A 375 14.58 -17.83 38.58
CA LYS A 375 15.28 -18.60 37.55
C LYS A 375 14.92 -18.05 36.17
N LEU A 376 15.92 -17.89 35.30
CA LEU A 376 15.69 -17.53 33.91
C LEU A 376 15.01 -18.67 33.16
N ASP A 377 13.96 -18.36 32.41
CA ASP A 377 13.38 -19.27 31.41
C ASP A 377 14.37 -19.45 30.24
N PRO A 378 14.90 -20.68 29.99
CA PRO A 378 15.84 -20.94 28.90
C PRO A 378 15.36 -20.49 27.53
N ALA A 379 14.04 -20.48 27.28
CA ALA A 379 13.49 -20.03 26.00
C ALA A 379 13.79 -18.54 25.74
N LYS A 380 13.90 -17.71 26.78
CA LYS A 380 14.21 -16.27 26.63
C LYS A 380 15.64 -16.00 26.17
N LEU A 381 16.55 -16.98 26.20
CA LEU A 381 17.87 -16.82 25.61
C LEU A 381 17.79 -16.58 24.10
N ASP A 382 16.71 -17.02 23.42
CA ASP A 382 16.50 -16.80 21.98
C ASP A 382 16.43 -15.32 21.57
N TYR A 383 16.26 -14.38 22.51
CA TYR A 383 16.40 -12.95 22.19
C TYR A 383 17.78 -12.63 21.60
N PHE A 384 18.81 -13.37 21.99
CA PHE A 384 20.16 -13.22 21.43
C PHE A 384 20.29 -13.68 19.98
N LYS A 385 19.31 -14.42 19.41
CA LYS A 385 19.36 -14.83 18.00
C LYS A 385 19.37 -13.65 17.04
N THR A 386 18.89 -12.48 17.48
CA THR A 386 18.90 -11.25 16.67
C THR A 386 20.23 -10.49 16.73
N VAL A 387 21.10 -10.82 17.69
CA VAL A 387 22.37 -10.11 17.95
C VAL A 387 23.41 -10.52 16.90
N LYS A 388 23.97 -9.52 16.23
CA LYS A 388 25.06 -9.64 15.26
C LYS A 388 26.40 -9.11 15.76
N GLU A 389 26.40 -8.18 16.72
CA GLU A 389 27.63 -7.56 17.24
C GLU A 389 27.58 -7.41 18.76
N ILE A 390 28.67 -7.79 19.43
CA ILE A 390 28.93 -7.49 20.85
C ILE A 390 30.19 -6.61 20.92
N THR A 391 30.09 -5.43 21.52
CA THR A 391 31.24 -4.52 21.60
C THR A 391 32.24 -4.90 22.69
N GLY A 392 31.77 -5.53 23.77
CA GLY A 392 32.58 -5.99 24.89
C GLY A 392 33.00 -7.45 24.76
N PHE A 393 32.86 -8.23 25.84
CA PHE A 393 33.15 -9.66 25.87
C PHE A 393 31.90 -10.54 26.04
N LEU A 394 32.03 -11.80 25.63
CA LEU A 394 31.02 -12.85 25.85
C LEU A 394 31.57 -13.94 26.77
N LEU A 395 30.99 -14.10 27.96
CA LEU A 395 31.41 -15.05 28.98
C LEU A 395 30.28 -16.00 29.37
N ILE A 396 30.51 -17.30 29.24
CA ILE A 396 29.53 -18.33 29.56
C ILE A 396 30.16 -19.31 30.55
N GLN A 397 29.63 -19.34 31.77
CA GLN A 397 30.06 -20.24 32.84
C GLN A 397 28.96 -21.23 33.26
N ALA A 398 27.73 -21.01 32.80
CA ALA A 398 26.61 -21.93 32.98
C ALA A 398 25.71 -21.89 31.75
N TRP A 399 25.07 -23.02 31.44
CA TRP A 399 24.19 -23.17 30.29
C TRP A 399 23.01 -24.11 30.60
N PRO A 400 21.83 -23.95 29.97
CA PRO A 400 20.69 -24.84 30.18
C PRO A 400 20.94 -26.27 29.66
N GLU A 401 20.63 -27.27 30.47
CA GLU A 401 20.90 -28.70 30.14
C GLU A 401 20.14 -29.22 28.90
N ASN A 402 19.04 -28.57 28.54
CA ASN A 402 18.26 -28.89 27.34
C ASN A 402 18.89 -28.35 26.04
N LEU A 403 19.91 -27.49 26.12
CA LEU A 403 20.60 -26.92 24.96
C LEU A 403 22.01 -27.51 24.83
N THR A 404 22.27 -28.18 23.72
CA THR A 404 23.58 -28.83 23.45
C THR A 404 24.58 -27.90 22.76
N SER A 405 24.21 -26.65 22.45
CA SER A 405 25.06 -25.65 21.81
C SER A 405 24.72 -24.22 22.23
N LEU A 406 25.53 -23.25 21.80
CA LEU A 406 25.28 -21.81 21.96
C LEU A 406 24.41 -21.26 20.83
N SER A 407 23.43 -22.04 20.36
CA SER A 407 22.53 -21.66 19.25
C SER A 407 21.82 -20.30 19.39
N PRO A 408 21.54 -19.76 20.60
CA PRO A 408 21.06 -18.39 20.72
C PRO A 408 22.02 -17.33 20.15
N PHE A 409 23.30 -17.64 19.97
CA PHE A 409 24.31 -16.74 19.39
C PHE A 409 24.70 -17.16 17.96
N GLU A 410 23.89 -17.96 17.26
CA GLU A 410 24.23 -18.47 15.92
C GLU A 410 24.42 -17.38 14.84
N ASN A 411 23.80 -16.21 15.03
CA ASN A 411 23.87 -15.05 14.12
C ASN A 411 24.89 -13.99 14.56
N LEU A 412 25.65 -14.25 15.63
CA LEU A 412 26.70 -13.34 16.11
C LEU A 412 27.85 -13.32 15.10
N GLU A 413 28.13 -12.14 14.54
CA GLU A 413 29.16 -11.95 13.50
C GLU A 413 30.49 -11.43 14.08
N VAL A 414 30.44 -10.55 15.07
CA VAL A 414 31.63 -9.86 15.60
C VAL A 414 31.59 -9.72 17.12
N ILE A 415 32.72 -10.05 17.76
CA ILE A 415 33.01 -9.69 19.16
C ILE A 415 34.17 -8.70 19.14
N ARG A 416 33.95 -7.44 19.57
CA ARG A 416 35.00 -6.42 19.46
C ARG A 416 36.03 -6.44 20.58
N GLY A 417 35.68 -6.94 21.77
CA GLY A 417 36.64 -7.05 22.88
C GLY A 417 37.14 -5.70 23.41
N ARG A 418 36.36 -4.61 23.29
CA ARG A 418 36.72 -3.28 23.84
C ARG A 418 36.83 -3.29 25.36
N THR A 419 36.04 -4.15 25.98
CA THR A 419 36.10 -4.55 27.38
C THR A 419 36.40 -6.04 27.42
N GLN A 420 37.20 -6.47 28.39
CA GLN A 420 37.75 -7.84 28.45
C GLN A 420 37.67 -8.37 29.87
N GLN A 421 37.31 -9.64 30.02
CA GLN A 421 37.28 -10.30 31.31
C GLN A 421 38.70 -10.48 31.84
N HIS A 422 38.95 -10.06 33.08
CA HIS A 422 40.29 -9.89 33.68
C HIS A 422 41.28 -9.12 32.79
N GLY A 423 40.78 -8.20 31.95
CA GLY A 423 41.60 -7.36 31.08
C GLY A 423 42.34 -8.11 29.97
N ARG A 424 41.90 -9.33 29.61
CA ARG A 424 42.56 -10.12 28.57
C ARG A 424 41.64 -10.98 27.71
N VAL A 425 40.50 -11.43 28.22
CA VAL A 425 39.65 -12.44 27.54
C VAL A 425 38.40 -11.78 26.96
N SER A 426 38.15 -11.96 25.67
CA SER A 426 36.96 -11.42 24.98
C SER A 426 35.89 -12.47 24.68
N PHE A 427 36.25 -13.77 24.67
CA PHE A 427 35.29 -14.86 24.61
C PHE A 427 35.71 -16.02 25.52
N ALA A 428 34.77 -16.51 26.33
CA ALA A 428 35.01 -17.68 27.17
C ALA A 428 33.80 -18.58 27.36
N ALA A 429 34.03 -19.90 27.25
CA ALA A 429 33.06 -20.95 27.55
C ALA A 429 33.69 -21.96 28.53
N LEU A 430 33.22 -21.94 29.78
CA LEU A 430 33.90 -22.58 30.90
C LEU A 430 32.95 -23.49 31.70
N ASN A 431 33.40 -24.70 32.03
CA ASN A 431 32.73 -25.61 32.96
C ASN A 431 31.31 -26.05 32.55
N ILE A 432 31.03 -26.19 31.25
CA ILE A 432 29.71 -26.57 30.72
C ILE A 432 29.72 -28.06 30.35
N ALA A 433 29.10 -28.89 31.20
CA ALA A 433 29.21 -30.35 31.10
C ALA A 433 28.50 -30.99 29.90
N HIS A 434 27.37 -30.42 29.47
CA HIS A 434 26.45 -31.03 28.49
C HIS A 434 26.56 -30.45 27.08
N ILE A 435 27.35 -29.39 26.87
CA ILE A 435 27.49 -28.77 25.55
C ILE A 435 28.33 -29.67 24.63
N GLU A 436 27.84 -29.94 23.42
CA GLU A 436 28.49 -30.81 22.44
C GLU A 436 29.25 -30.05 21.37
N TYR A 437 28.82 -28.82 21.02
CA TYR A 437 29.45 -27.95 20.04
C TYR A 437 29.11 -26.48 20.30
N LEU A 438 29.91 -25.52 19.82
CA LEU A 438 29.65 -24.09 20.06
C LEU A 438 28.50 -23.55 19.19
N GLY A 439 28.47 -23.86 17.89
CA GLY A 439 27.38 -23.43 17.00
C GLY A 439 27.40 -21.95 16.59
N LEU A 440 28.53 -21.27 16.71
CA LEU A 440 28.69 -19.84 16.37
C LEU A 440 28.88 -19.63 14.86
N ARG A 441 27.95 -20.15 14.03
CA ARG A 441 28.13 -20.27 12.57
C ARG A 441 28.41 -18.96 11.82
N SER A 442 27.90 -17.83 12.33
CA SER A 442 28.05 -16.52 11.67
C SER A 442 29.29 -15.75 12.12
N LEU A 443 30.05 -16.25 13.09
CA LEU A 443 31.18 -15.54 13.69
C LEU A 443 32.32 -15.40 12.69
N LYS A 444 32.65 -14.16 12.35
CA LYS A 444 33.67 -13.80 11.35
C LYS A 444 34.88 -13.12 11.97
N GLU A 445 34.71 -12.46 13.12
CA GLU A 445 35.77 -11.64 13.71
C GLU A 445 35.71 -11.59 15.24
N ILE A 446 36.89 -11.68 15.86
CA ILE A 446 37.15 -11.29 17.25
C ILE A 446 38.24 -10.23 17.22
N SER A 447 37.84 -8.95 17.33
CA SER A 447 38.73 -7.82 17.04
C SER A 447 39.85 -7.66 18.06
N ASP A 448 39.61 -7.99 19.33
CA ASP A 448 40.60 -7.92 20.41
C ASP A 448 40.26 -8.91 21.54
N GLY A 449 41.25 -9.25 22.36
CA GLY A 449 41.16 -10.19 23.48
C GLY A 449 41.32 -11.68 23.11
N ASP A 450 41.73 -12.47 24.10
CA ASP A 450 41.97 -13.91 24.02
C ASP A 450 40.66 -14.73 24.08
N VAL A 451 40.73 -15.96 23.57
CA VAL A 451 39.66 -16.96 23.65
C VAL A 451 40.01 -18.06 24.64
N VAL A 452 39.11 -18.38 25.57
CA VAL A 452 39.32 -19.44 26.57
C VAL A 452 38.15 -20.43 26.58
N ILE A 453 38.43 -21.68 26.21
CA ILE A 453 37.43 -22.77 26.22
C ILE A 453 37.95 -23.90 27.09
N LYS A 454 37.40 -24.06 28.29
CA LYS A 454 37.98 -24.97 29.28
C LYS A 454 36.93 -25.77 30.05
N ASN A 455 37.26 -27.04 30.32
CA ASN A 455 36.49 -27.93 31.19
C ASN A 455 35.07 -28.20 30.67
N ASN A 456 34.95 -28.47 29.37
CA ASN A 456 33.70 -28.84 28.71
C ASN A 456 33.81 -30.30 28.19
N PRO A 457 33.50 -31.30 29.02
CA PRO A 457 33.84 -32.72 28.78
C PRO A 457 33.05 -33.42 27.66
N ARG A 458 32.11 -32.75 26.99
CA ARG A 458 31.41 -33.26 25.79
C ARG A 458 31.65 -32.42 24.54
N LEU A 459 32.33 -31.29 24.69
CA LEU A 459 32.49 -30.29 23.64
C LEU A 459 33.50 -30.76 22.58
N CYS A 460 33.02 -30.90 21.34
CA CYS A 460 33.77 -31.24 20.15
C CYS A 460 33.91 -30.02 19.21
N TYR A 461 34.56 -30.19 18.05
CA TYR A 461 34.67 -29.18 16.97
C TYR A 461 35.37 -27.86 17.34
N THR A 462 36.15 -27.87 18.42
CA THR A 462 36.90 -26.68 18.89
C THR A 462 38.34 -26.64 18.40
N ASN A 463 38.82 -27.73 17.79
CA ASN A 463 40.18 -27.89 17.31
C ASN A 463 40.34 -27.29 15.91
N GLY A 464 41.25 -26.32 15.74
CA GLY A 464 41.63 -25.88 14.42
C GLY A 464 42.37 -24.54 14.36
N ASN A 465 43.15 -24.36 13.30
CA ASN A 465 43.87 -23.12 12.99
C ASN A 465 42.94 -21.96 12.60
N TYR A 466 41.64 -22.21 12.45
CA TYR A 466 40.65 -21.23 12.03
C TYR A 466 40.48 -20.07 13.02
N TRP A 467 40.68 -20.30 14.33
CA TRP A 467 40.61 -19.23 15.34
C TRP A 467 41.58 -18.09 15.04
N ARG A 468 42.77 -18.41 14.50
CA ARG A 468 43.75 -17.40 14.10
C ARG A 468 43.25 -16.53 12.94
N LYS A 469 42.33 -17.03 12.09
CA LYS A 469 41.71 -16.25 11.01
C LYS A 469 40.65 -15.27 11.52
N LEU A 470 40.10 -15.50 12.72
CA LEU A 470 39.11 -14.61 13.35
C LEU A 470 39.79 -13.43 14.07
N PHE A 471 41.07 -13.58 14.44
CA PHE A 471 41.84 -12.57 15.16
C PHE A 471 42.31 -11.45 14.24
N ARG A 472 42.36 -10.23 14.78
CA ARG A 472 42.91 -9.05 14.09
C ARG A 472 44.34 -8.73 14.52
N SER A 473 44.78 -9.28 15.66
CA SER A 473 46.14 -9.11 16.19
C SER A 473 46.83 -10.46 16.37
N ASP A 474 48.11 -10.54 15.96
CA ASP A 474 48.97 -11.72 16.14
C ASP A 474 49.27 -12.03 17.63
N THR A 475 48.97 -11.08 18.54
CA THR A 475 49.14 -11.26 19.98
C THR A 475 47.99 -12.03 20.65
N GLN A 476 46.85 -12.20 19.95
CA GLN A 476 45.69 -12.92 20.47
C GLN A 476 45.96 -14.43 20.50
N THR A 477 45.52 -15.07 21.58
CA THR A 477 45.74 -16.50 21.81
C THR A 477 44.43 -17.22 22.11
N ILE A 478 44.42 -18.53 21.81
CA ILE A 478 43.35 -19.43 22.20
C ILE A 478 43.87 -20.50 23.16
N LYS A 479 43.13 -20.72 24.25
CA LYS A 479 43.41 -21.77 25.24
C LYS A 479 42.25 -22.76 25.31
N THR A 480 42.45 -23.94 24.73
CA THR A 480 41.53 -25.09 24.83
C THR A 480 42.13 -26.14 25.77
N ARG A 481 41.49 -26.42 26.91
CA ARG A 481 41.99 -27.42 27.88
C ARG A 481 40.83 -28.21 28.51
N ASP A 482 41.05 -29.49 28.80
CA ASP A 482 40.09 -30.36 29.50
C ASP A 482 38.71 -30.45 28.77
N ASN A 483 38.73 -30.45 27.43
CA ASN A 483 37.55 -30.70 26.58
C ASN A 483 37.69 -32.06 25.87
N LEU A 484 36.58 -32.64 25.41
CA LEU A 484 36.59 -33.97 24.76
C LEU A 484 37.23 -33.91 23.37
N VAL A 485 38.36 -34.61 23.19
CA VAL A 485 39.04 -34.76 21.89
C VAL A 485 38.63 -36.10 21.26
N GLN A 486 37.33 -36.31 21.01
CA GLN A 486 36.88 -37.46 20.20
C GLN A 486 36.67 -37.03 18.74
N ASN A 487 36.97 -37.96 17.83
CA ASN A 487 37.07 -37.80 16.36
C ASN A 487 35.70 -37.56 15.67
N ARG A 488 34.90 -36.61 16.17
CA ARG A 488 33.71 -36.14 15.45
C ARG A 488 34.17 -35.20 14.34
N MET A 489 34.19 -35.72 13.12
CA MET A 489 34.58 -34.98 11.92
C MET A 489 33.45 -34.05 11.47
N CYS A 490 33.82 -32.96 10.80
CA CYS A 490 32.86 -32.10 10.12
C CYS A 490 32.12 -32.87 9.02
N ASP A 491 30.97 -32.33 8.62
CA ASP A 491 30.19 -32.87 7.51
C ASP A 491 31.02 -32.96 6.22
N GLY A 492 30.75 -33.94 5.35
CA GLY A 492 31.47 -34.14 4.09
C GLY A 492 31.35 -32.96 3.11
N MET A 493 30.34 -32.11 3.32
CA MET A 493 30.14 -30.86 2.57
C MET A 493 31.00 -29.69 3.05
N CYS A 494 31.65 -29.82 4.21
CA CYS A 494 32.58 -28.83 4.72
C CYS A 494 33.96 -28.97 4.07
N THR A 495 34.64 -27.85 3.90
CA THR A 495 36.07 -27.85 3.54
C THR A 495 36.94 -28.29 4.72
N GLU A 496 38.22 -28.54 4.46
CA GLU A 496 39.22 -28.84 5.50
C GLU A 496 39.46 -27.68 6.48
N GLU A 497 38.86 -26.50 6.25
CA GLU A 497 38.94 -25.36 7.18
C GLU A 497 38.29 -25.62 8.53
N GLY A 498 37.27 -26.50 8.57
CA GLY A 498 36.55 -26.90 9.77
C GLY A 498 35.08 -26.46 9.83
N CYS A 499 34.47 -26.62 11.01
CA CYS A 499 33.06 -26.39 11.26
C CYS A 499 32.80 -26.03 12.74
N TRP A 500 31.66 -25.39 12.99
CA TRP A 500 31.18 -25.00 14.33
C TRP A 500 30.37 -26.08 15.07
N GLY A 501 30.13 -27.22 14.42
CA GLY A 501 29.25 -28.28 14.90
C GLY A 501 28.90 -29.32 13.81
N PRO A 502 27.97 -30.24 14.10
CA PRO A 502 27.56 -31.27 13.14
C PRO A 502 26.66 -30.71 12.03
N GLY A 503 26.76 -31.33 10.84
CA GLY A 503 25.90 -31.05 9.70
C GLY A 503 26.38 -29.93 8.76
N PRO A 504 25.77 -29.81 7.57
CA PRO A 504 26.24 -28.94 6.50
C PRO A 504 25.97 -27.45 6.72
N SER A 505 25.18 -27.07 7.74
CA SER A 505 24.92 -25.65 8.10
C SER A 505 25.95 -25.07 9.08
N MET A 506 26.90 -25.89 9.52
CA MET A 506 27.92 -25.51 10.50
C MET A 506 29.32 -25.36 9.89
N CYS A 507 29.47 -25.57 8.59
CA CYS A 507 30.76 -25.42 7.90
C CYS A 507 31.24 -23.96 7.94
N PHE A 508 32.56 -23.74 8.07
CA PHE A 508 33.11 -22.39 7.85
C PHE A 508 33.01 -21.98 6.38
N SER A 509 33.32 -22.92 5.49
CA SER A 509 33.26 -22.76 4.04
C SER A 509 32.74 -24.05 3.41
N CYS A 510 31.86 -23.92 2.42
CA CYS A 510 31.29 -25.04 1.68
C CYS A 510 32.24 -25.56 0.61
N ARG A 511 32.28 -26.88 0.43
CA ARG A 511 33.07 -27.53 -0.63
C ARG A 511 32.54 -27.21 -2.03
N HIS A 512 31.22 -27.11 -2.16
CA HIS A 512 30.51 -26.80 -3.40
C HIS A 512 29.85 -25.42 -3.28
N VAL A 513 28.54 -25.37 -3.05
CA VAL A 513 27.76 -24.12 -2.99
C VAL A 513 27.02 -23.99 -1.66
N SER A 514 26.65 -22.75 -1.31
CA SER A 514 25.87 -22.45 -0.11
C SER A 514 24.45 -21.99 -0.48
N ARG A 515 23.44 -22.64 0.10
CA ARG A 515 22.04 -22.22 0.04
C ARG A 515 21.62 -21.73 1.42
N GLN A 516 21.35 -20.43 1.55
CA GLN A 516 20.90 -19.82 2.81
C GLN A 516 21.79 -20.17 4.04
N GLY A 517 23.11 -20.31 3.84
CA GLY A 517 24.04 -20.66 4.92
C GLY A 517 24.20 -22.16 5.18
N GLN A 518 23.55 -23.03 4.39
CA GLN A 518 23.76 -24.48 4.40
C GLN A 518 24.53 -24.92 3.16
N CYS A 519 25.56 -25.74 3.34
CA CYS A 519 26.31 -26.31 2.24
C CYS A 519 25.50 -27.38 1.51
N VAL A 520 25.42 -27.28 0.19
CA VAL A 520 24.71 -28.21 -0.69
C VAL A 520 25.57 -28.54 -1.89
N ASP A 521 25.34 -29.70 -2.50
CA ASP A 521 26.11 -30.16 -3.67
C ASP A 521 25.89 -29.28 -4.90
N SER A 522 24.65 -28.84 -5.13
CA SER A 522 24.26 -28.05 -6.32
C SER A 522 23.04 -27.16 -6.07
N CYS A 523 22.97 -26.04 -6.78
CA CYS A 523 21.79 -25.16 -6.82
C CYS A 523 20.72 -25.69 -7.79
N ASN A 524 19.47 -25.27 -7.60
CA ASN A 524 18.30 -25.63 -8.40
C ASN A 524 18.26 -24.84 -9.73
N ILE A 525 19.28 -25.03 -10.58
CA ILE A 525 19.43 -24.27 -11.83
C ILE A 525 18.47 -24.82 -12.90
N LEU A 526 18.58 -26.12 -13.20
CA LEU A 526 17.84 -26.79 -14.28
C LEU A 526 16.55 -27.46 -13.81
N GLU A 527 16.51 -27.86 -12.54
CA GLU A 527 15.42 -28.57 -11.88
C GLU A 527 15.40 -28.20 -10.38
N GLY A 528 14.26 -28.39 -9.72
CA GLY A 528 14.06 -28.02 -8.32
C GLY A 528 13.31 -26.70 -8.11
N MET A 529 12.83 -26.49 -6.88
CA MET A 529 12.10 -25.31 -6.43
C MET A 529 12.63 -24.85 -5.05
N PRO A 530 12.80 -23.54 -4.81
CA PRO A 530 12.73 -22.45 -5.79
C PRO A 530 13.84 -22.56 -6.84
N ARG A 531 13.68 -21.88 -7.98
CA ARG A 531 14.72 -21.82 -9.02
C ARG A 531 15.82 -20.86 -8.63
N GLU A 532 17.06 -21.26 -8.91
CA GLU A 532 18.24 -20.58 -8.40
C GLU A 532 19.26 -20.30 -9.51
N TYR A 533 20.08 -19.27 -9.30
CA TYR A 533 21.31 -19.02 -10.03
C TYR A 533 22.50 -19.01 -9.06
N ILE A 534 23.70 -19.20 -9.60
CA ILE A 534 24.93 -19.16 -8.79
C ILE A 534 25.55 -17.76 -8.86
N SER A 535 25.86 -17.18 -7.71
CA SER A 535 26.71 -16.00 -7.59
C SER A 535 27.62 -16.15 -6.38
N ASN A 536 28.93 -15.98 -6.56
CA ASN A 536 29.94 -16.14 -5.49
C ASN A 536 29.81 -17.45 -4.68
N ASN A 537 29.64 -18.59 -5.34
CA ASN A 537 29.38 -19.91 -4.72
C ASN A 537 28.13 -19.95 -3.82
N MET A 538 27.19 -19.03 -3.99
CA MET A 538 25.89 -19.04 -3.32
C MET A 538 24.77 -19.32 -4.31
N CYS A 539 23.81 -20.13 -3.88
CA CYS A 539 22.53 -20.31 -4.54
C CYS A 539 21.61 -19.14 -4.18
N LEU A 540 21.26 -18.34 -5.18
CA LEU A 540 20.34 -17.21 -5.05
C LEU A 540 19.08 -17.48 -5.84
N GLU A 541 17.92 -17.17 -5.27
CA GLU A 541 16.63 -17.39 -5.93
C GLU A 541 16.48 -16.46 -7.14
N CYS A 542 15.93 -17.00 -8.23
CA CYS A 542 15.47 -16.22 -9.37
C CYS A 542 14.30 -15.30 -8.96
N ASP A 543 14.07 -14.25 -9.73
CA ASP A 543 12.86 -13.44 -9.60
C ASP A 543 11.60 -14.32 -9.75
N GLN A 544 10.54 -14.00 -8.99
CA GLN A 544 9.29 -14.77 -8.98
C GLN A 544 8.60 -14.77 -10.35
N GLU A 545 8.87 -13.76 -11.19
CA GLU A 545 8.35 -13.67 -12.54
C GLU A 545 9.06 -14.62 -13.53
N CYS A 546 10.17 -15.26 -13.14
CA CYS A 546 10.89 -16.20 -14.01
C CYS A 546 10.17 -17.56 -14.07
N ARG A 547 9.57 -17.89 -15.22
CA ARG A 547 8.89 -19.19 -15.40
C ARG A 547 9.88 -20.35 -15.26
N THR A 548 9.44 -21.38 -14.54
CA THR A 548 10.20 -22.61 -14.33
C THR A 548 10.02 -23.55 -15.53
N LEU A 549 11.14 -23.95 -16.15
CA LEU A 549 11.17 -24.89 -17.27
C LEU A 549 12.20 -25.98 -16.93
N ASN A 550 11.75 -27.23 -16.89
CA ASN A 550 12.63 -28.37 -16.56
C ASN A 550 13.66 -28.58 -17.66
N GLY A 551 14.92 -28.77 -17.28
CA GLY A 551 16.04 -28.93 -18.21
C GLY A 551 16.65 -27.62 -18.73
N THR A 552 16.12 -26.44 -18.36
CA THR A 552 16.68 -25.14 -18.74
C THR A 552 16.83 -24.20 -17.53
N PRO A 553 17.84 -23.31 -17.50
CA PRO A 553 17.96 -22.28 -16.47
C PRO A 553 16.82 -21.26 -16.57
N SER A 554 16.23 -20.88 -15.43
CA SER A 554 15.14 -19.89 -15.40
C SER A 554 15.61 -18.43 -15.39
N CYS A 555 16.80 -18.16 -14.87
CA CYS A 555 17.37 -16.82 -14.77
C CYS A 555 18.89 -16.81 -15.00
N HIS A 556 19.43 -15.66 -15.39
CA HIS A 556 20.86 -15.37 -15.41
C HIS A 556 21.12 -14.16 -14.50
N GLY A 557 21.55 -14.43 -13.27
CA GLY A 557 21.59 -13.40 -12.24
C GLY A 557 20.16 -13.07 -11.74
N PRO A 558 19.90 -11.81 -11.33
CA PRO A 558 18.56 -11.38 -10.94
C PRO A 558 17.57 -11.24 -12.12
N VAL A 559 18.01 -11.48 -13.36
CA VAL A 559 17.22 -11.26 -14.58
C VAL A 559 16.76 -12.60 -15.15
N CYS A 560 15.49 -12.71 -15.55
CA CYS A 560 14.98 -13.92 -16.20
C CYS A 560 15.66 -14.15 -17.55
N HIS A 561 15.82 -15.43 -17.92
CA HIS A 561 16.43 -15.79 -19.19
C HIS A 561 15.56 -15.32 -20.37
N ILE A 562 16.19 -14.74 -21.41
CA ILE A 562 15.52 -14.02 -22.51
C ILE A 562 14.48 -14.87 -23.26
N TYR A 563 14.61 -16.21 -23.26
CA TYR A 563 13.64 -17.13 -23.86
C TYR A 563 12.37 -17.36 -23.03
N ILE A 564 12.25 -16.74 -21.86
CA ILE A 564 11.17 -17.02 -20.91
C ILE A 564 10.30 -15.77 -20.61
N LEU A 565 10.72 -14.59 -21.05
CA LEU A 565 9.93 -13.35 -20.93
C LEU A 565 9.05 -13.03 -22.16
N VAL A 566 9.22 -13.71 -23.30
CA VAL A 566 8.64 -13.27 -24.58
C VAL A 566 7.25 -13.84 -24.87
N GLU A 567 6.73 -14.81 -24.11
CA GLU A 567 5.36 -15.34 -24.34
C GLU A 567 4.25 -14.72 -23.48
N LEU A 568 4.55 -13.85 -22.51
CA LEU A 568 3.53 -13.33 -21.59
C LEU A 568 2.97 -11.96 -21.93
N ILE A 569 3.59 -11.16 -22.79
CA ILE A 569 3.06 -9.84 -23.14
C ILE A 569 3.36 -9.49 -24.59
N THR A 570 2.64 -10.11 -25.51
CA THR A 570 2.33 -9.43 -26.77
C THR A 570 1.07 -8.60 -26.51
N ILE A 571 1.20 -7.28 -26.47
CA ILE A 571 0.07 -6.36 -26.27
C ILE A 571 -0.54 -6.09 -27.64
N ASN A 572 -1.84 -6.32 -27.79
CA ASN A 572 -2.56 -5.76 -28.92
C ASN A 572 -3.00 -4.33 -28.57
N ILE A 573 -2.51 -3.33 -29.31
CA ILE A 573 -2.93 -1.93 -29.14
C ILE A 573 -4.16 -1.72 -30.02
N LEU A 574 -5.35 -1.71 -29.42
CA LEU A 574 -6.58 -1.35 -30.11
C LEU A 574 -6.71 0.18 -30.16
N TYR A 575 -6.31 0.74 -31.30
CA TYR A 575 -6.54 2.10 -31.81
C TYR A 575 -5.67 3.28 -31.32
N SER A 576 -5.33 4.16 -32.27
CA SER A 576 -4.63 5.45 -32.10
C SER A 576 -5.47 6.55 -32.75
N LEU A 577 -6.18 7.36 -31.95
CA LEU A 577 -6.85 8.58 -32.41
C LEU A 577 -6.80 9.68 -31.32
N PRO A 578 -6.68 10.96 -31.68
CA PRO A 578 -6.46 12.06 -30.72
C PRO A 578 -7.76 12.53 -30.02
N ASN A 579 -7.66 12.66 -28.68
CA ASN A 579 -8.34 13.54 -27.70
C ASN A 579 -9.82 13.95 -27.79
N LEU A 580 -10.62 13.44 -28.70
CA LEU A 580 -12.08 13.51 -28.60
C LEU A 580 -12.59 12.07 -28.47
N ILE A 581 -13.43 11.81 -27.47
CA ILE A 581 -14.02 10.50 -27.09
C ILE A 581 -13.22 9.69 -26.02
N LEU A 582 -12.83 10.32 -24.91
CA LEU A 582 -12.34 9.59 -23.73
C LEU A 582 -13.47 8.75 -23.06
N TYR A 583 -14.72 9.23 -23.13
CA TYR A 583 -15.87 8.60 -22.49
C TYR A 583 -16.24 7.23 -23.07
N ILE A 584 -16.22 7.06 -24.40
CA ILE A 584 -16.57 5.77 -25.04
C ILE A 584 -15.51 4.70 -24.73
N ILE A 585 -14.23 5.08 -24.71
CA ILE A 585 -13.14 4.15 -24.35
C ILE A 585 -13.28 3.66 -22.91
N PHE A 586 -13.65 4.53 -21.96
CA PHE A 586 -13.90 4.10 -20.59
C PHE A 586 -15.14 3.20 -20.45
N GLN A 587 -16.19 3.41 -21.27
CA GLN A 587 -17.36 2.52 -21.31
C GLN A 587 -16.96 1.14 -21.84
N GLU A 588 -16.21 1.08 -22.94
CA GLU A 588 -15.68 -0.17 -23.50
C GLU A 588 -14.77 -0.89 -22.49
N ALA A 589 -13.84 -0.17 -21.87
CA ALA A 589 -12.96 -0.71 -20.85
C ALA A 589 -13.72 -1.24 -19.62
N TYR A 590 -14.77 -0.54 -19.19
CA TYR A 590 -15.62 -0.97 -18.09
C TYR A 590 -16.31 -2.30 -18.40
N VAL A 591 -16.90 -2.44 -19.59
CA VAL A 591 -17.53 -3.68 -20.03
C VAL A 591 -16.49 -4.81 -20.10
N MET A 592 -15.35 -4.58 -20.75
CA MET A 592 -14.28 -5.58 -20.90
C MET A 592 -13.62 -5.99 -19.57
N ALA A 593 -13.62 -5.12 -18.55
CA ALA A 593 -13.14 -5.44 -17.21
C ALA A 593 -14.19 -6.20 -16.37
N SER A 594 -15.48 -5.99 -16.65
CA SER A 594 -16.61 -6.58 -15.91
C SER A 594 -16.95 -8.02 -16.31
N VAL A 595 -16.45 -8.48 -17.45
CA VAL A 595 -16.75 -9.80 -18.01
C VAL A 595 -15.66 -10.82 -17.68
N ASP A 596 -16.06 -12.04 -17.34
CA ASP A 596 -15.18 -13.16 -17.04
C ASP A 596 -15.74 -14.47 -17.60
N HIS A 597 -15.34 -14.82 -18.83
CA HIS A 597 -15.82 -16.00 -19.53
C HIS A 597 -14.74 -16.56 -20.49
N PRO A 598 -14.58 -17.88 -20.64
CA PRO A 598 -13.54 -18.49 -21.49
C PRO A 598 -13.60 -18.11 -22.97
N HIS A 599 -14.77 -17.69 -23.46
CA HIS A 599 -15.00 -17.29 -24.86
C HIS A 599 -15.23 -15.78 -25.02
N ILE A 600 -14.84 -14.97 -24.04
CA ILE A 600 -14.89 -13.50 -24.12
C ILE A 600 -13.52 -12.93 -23.79
N CYS A 601 -13.08 -11.92 -24.54
CA CYS A 601 -11.80 -11.25 -24.32
C CYS A 601 -11.91 -10.31 -23.12
N ARG A 602 -11.13 -10.59 -22.07
CA ARG A 602 -11.09 -9.80 -20.84
C ARG A 602 -10.01 -8.73 -20.90
N LEU A 603 -10.30 -7.56 -20.35
CA LEU A 603 -9.31 -6.49 -20.16
C LEU A 603 -8.31 -6.87 -19.07
N LEU A 604 -7.02 -6.78 -19.38
CA LEU A 604 -5.93 -6.95 -18.41
C LEU A 604 -5.49 -5.61 -17.80
N GLY A 605 -5.58 -4.52 -18.56
CA GLY A 605 -5.22 -3.19 -18.07
C GLY A 605 -5.54 -2.08 -19.07
N ILE A 606 -5.36 -0.84 -18.63
CA ILE A 606 -5.49 0.37 -19.46
C ILE A 606 -4.18 1.14 -19.37
N CYS A 607 -3.58 1.47 -20.51
CA CYS A 607 -2.42 2.36 -20.57
C CYS A 607 -2.89 3.78 -20.90
N LEU A 608 -2.69 4.70 -19.96
CA LEU A 608 -3.04 6.11 -20.12
C LEU A 608 -1.80 6.90 -20.56
N THR A 609 -1.48 6.85 -21.86
CA THR A 609 -0.39 7.64 -22.48
C THR A 609 -0.97 8.79 -23.32
N SER A 610 -0.22 9.34 -24.29
CA SER A 610 -0.73 10.34 -25.24
C SER A 610 -1.91 9.84 -26.09
N THR A 611 -2.05 8.52 -26.21
CA THR A 611 -3.25 7.83 -26.69
C THR A 611 -3.66 6.78 -25.64
N VAL A 612 -4.94 6.69 -25.30
CA VAL A 612 -5.43 5.63 -24.40
C VAL A 612 -5.34 4.29 -25.13
N GLN A 613 -4.74 3.29 -24.49
CA GLN A 613 -4.60 1.94 -25.04
C GLN A 613 -5.25 0.93 -24.09
N LEU A 614 -6.07 0.02 -24.64
CA LEU A 614 -6.64 -1.11 -23.90
C LEU A 614 -5.73 -2.32 -24.03
N ILE A 615 -5.36 -2.94 -22.91
CA ILE A 615 -4.46 -4.09 -22.86
C ILE A 615 -5.29 -5.35 -22.66
N THR A 616 -5.21 -6.28 -23.62
CA THR A 616 -5.80 -7.62 -23.55
C THR A 616 -4.74 -8.69 -23.78
N GLN A 617 -5.10 -9.96 -23.54
CA GLN A 617 -4.25 -11.09 -23.91
C GLN A 617 -4.09 -11.15 -25.44
N LEU A 618 -2.85 -11.35 -25.96
CA LEU A 618 -2.67 -11.60 -27.40
C LEU A 618 -3.40 -12.87 -27.82
N MET A 619 -4.08 -12.77 -28.96
CA MET A 619 -4.60 -13.91 -29.71
C MET A 619 -3.69 -14.09 -30.94
N PRO A 620 -2.75 -15.05 -30.92
CA PRO A 620 -1.63 -15.09 -31.87
C PRO A 620 -2.05 -15.37 -33.32
N PHE A 621 -3.27 -15.87 -33.53
CA PHE A 621 -3.82 -16.17 -34.86
C PHE A 621 -4.75 -15.06 -35.37
N GLY A 622 -4.79 -13.90 -34.72
CA GLY A 622 -5.57 -12.75 -35.18
C GLY A 622 -7.08 -12.96 -35.09
N CYS A 623 -7.82 -12.31 -36.00
CA CYS A 623 -9.27 -12.45 -36.09
C CYS A 623 -9.67 -13.70 -36.87
N LEU A 624 -10.84 -14.25 -36.52
CA LEU A 624 -11.34 -15.50 -37.08
C LEU A 624 -11.64 -15.34 -38.57
N LEU A 625 -12.07 -14.17 -39.04
CA LEU A 625 -12.32 -13.90 -40.45
C LEU A 625 -11.06 -14.07 -41.32
N ASP A 626 -9.93 -13.53 -40.89
CA ASP A 626 -8.67 -13.66 -41.64
C ASP A 626 -8.16 -15.09 -41.52
N TYR A 627 -8.23 -15.68 -40.32
CA TYR A 627 -7.82 -17.05 -40.07
C TYR A 627 -8.53 -18.07 -40.98
N ILE A 628 -9.86 -17.96 -41.16
CA ILE A 628 -10.61 -18.90 -42.01
C ILE A 628 -10.33 -18.72 -43.50
N ARG A 629 -10.03 -17.49 -43.95
CA ARG A 629 -9.68 -17.21 -45.34
C ARG A 629 -8.31 -17.75 -45.70
N GLU A 630 -7.35 -17.60 -44.78
CA GLU A 630 -5.97 -18.05 -44.98
C GLU A 630 -5.83 -19.58 -44.86
N ASN A 631 -6.70 -20.24 -44.10
CA ASN A 631 -6.60 -21.67 -43.79
C ASN A 631 -7.75 -22.51 -44.34
N GLN A 632 -8.48 -22.02 -45.34
CA GLN A 632 -9.71 -22.65 -45.87
C GLN A 632 -9.53 -24.14 -46.18
N ASP A 633 -8.39 -24.55 -46.76
CA ASP A 633 -8.13 -25.94 -47.15
C ASP A 633 -7.86 -26.89 -45.95
N ASN A 634 -7.52 -26.32 -44.79
CA ASN A 634 -7.14 -27.07 -43.58
C ASN A 634 -8.24 -27.05 -42.50
N ILE A 635 -9.38 -26.42 -42.76
CA ILE A 635 -10.47 -26.28 -41.79
C ILE A 635 -11.57 -27.31 -42.08
N GLY A 636 -11.70 -28.28 -41.18
CA GLY A 636 -12.80 -29.25 -41.21
C GLY A 636 -14.11 -28.70 -40.65
N SER A 637 -15.22 -29.38 -40.96
CA SER A 637 -16.57 -29.06 -40.45
C SER A 637 -16.64 -29.02 -38.92
N GLN A 638 -15.89 -29.90 -38.24
CA GLN A 638 -15.82 -29.93 -36.78
C GLN A 638 -15.28 -28.63 -36.18
N ASN A 639 -14.27 -28.02 -36.80
CA ASN A 639 -13.68 -26.77 -36.32
C ASN A 639 -14.68 -25.62 -36.44
N LEU A 640 -15.36 -25.52 -37.59
CA LEU A 640 -16.41 -24.52 -37.84
C LEU A 640 -17.53 -24.63 -36.81
N LEU A 641 -18.06 -25.84 -36.60
CA LEU A 641 -19.12 -26.08 -35.62
C LEU A 641 -18.66 -25.78 -34.19
N ASN A 642 -17.43 -26.18 -33.82
CA ASN A 642 -16.88 -25.88 -32.51
C ASN A 642 -16.76 -24.35 -32.27
N TRP A 643 -16.30 -23.59 -33.25
CA TRP A 643 -16.26 -22.12 -33.14
C TRP A 643 -17.66 -21.52 -33.01
N CYS A 644 -18.65 -22.01 -33.75
CA CYS A 644 -20.05 -21.59 -33.57
C CYS A 644 -20.53 -21.82 -32.13
N VAL A 645 -20.26 -23.00 -31.55
CA VAL A 645 -20.61 -23.34 -30.16
C VAL A 645 -19.92 -22.41 -29.16
N GLN A 646 -18.65 -22.09 -29.37
CA GLN A 646 -17.89 -21.21 -28.48
C GLN A 646 -18.40 -19.76 -28.51
N ILE A 647 -18.70 -19.24 -29.70
CA ILE A 647 -19.32 -17.92 -29.88
C ILE A 647 -20.70 -17.91 -29.22
N ALA A 648 -21.50 -18.94 -29.44
CA ALA A 648 -22.80 -19.13 -28.79
C ALA A 648 -22.72 -19.08 -27.25
N LYS A 649 -21.76 -19.80 -26.65
CA LYS A 649 -21.51 -19.77 -25.20
C LYS A 649 -21.15 -18.36 -24.72
N GLY A 650 -20.30 -17.65 -25.46
CA GLY A 650 -19.95 -16.26 -25.16
C GLY A 650 -21.15 -15.31 -25.22
N MET A 651 -21.99 -15.41 -26.24
CA MET A 651 -23.19 -14.57 -26.37
C MET A 651 -24.25 -14.86 -25.30
N ASN A 652 -24.41 -16.14 -24.89
CA ASN A 652 -25.28 -16.49 -23.76
C ASN A 652 -24.81 -15.82 -22.47
N TYR A 653 -23.50 -15.82 -22.21
CA TYR A 653 -22.93 -15.13 -21.05
C TYR A 653 -23.22 -13.62 -21.07
N LEU A 654 -23.06 -12.95 -22.23
CA LEU A 654 -23.36 -11.52 -22.34
C LEU A 654 -24.83 -11.21 -22.05
N GLU A 655 -25.75 -12.06 -22.49
CA GLU A 655 -27.17 -11.92 -22.16
C GLU A 655 -27.46 -12.09 -20.67
N GLU A 656 -26.86 -13.09 -20.01
CA GLU A 656 -27.00 -13.29 -18.56
C GLU A 656 -26.52 -12.05 -17.76
N HIS A 657 -25.54 -11.33 -18.31
CA HIS A 657 -24.99 -10.10 -17.73
C HIS A 657 -25.66 -8.82 -18.28
N ARG A 658 -26.75 -8.94 -19.05
CA ARG A 658 -27.54 -7.83 -19.63
C ARG A 658 -26.71 -6.88 -20.51
N LEU A 659 -25.71 -7.43 -21.19
CA LEU A 659 -24.86 -6.73 -22.14
C LEU A 659 -25.30 -7.04 -23.57
N VAL A 660 -25.58 -5.99 -24.35
CA VAL A 660 -25.85 -6.09 -25.80
C VAL A 660 -24.57 -5.72 -26.54
N HIS A 661 -24.06 -6.60 -27.41
CA HIS A 661 -22.77 -6.46 -28.10
C HIS A 661 -22.84 -5.46 -29.27
N ARG A 662 -23.90 -5.53 -30.09
CA ARG A 662 -24.19 -4.61 -31.22
C ARG A 662 -23.26 -4.68 -32.43
N ASP A 663 -22.15 -5.43 -32.36
CA ASP A 663 -21.23 -5.63 -33.49
C ASP A 663 -20.59 -7.04 -33.50
N LEU A 664 -21.41 -8.07 -33.32
CA LEU A 664 -20.93 -9.44 -33.49
C LEU A 664 -20.74 -9.75 -34.98
N ALA A 665 -19.50 -10.08 -35.35
CA ALA A 665 -19.10 -10.51 -36.69
C ALA A 665 -17.82 -11.35 -36.60
N ALA A 666 -17.47 -12.12 -37.64
CA ALA A 666 -16.28 -12.97 -37.62
C ALA A 666 -14.96 -12.19 -37.41
N ARG A 667 -14.90 -10.91 -37.80
CA ARG A 667 -13.76 -10.00 -37.55
C ARG A 667 -13.58 -9.63 -36.06
N ASN A 668 -14.65 -9.71 -35.27
CA ASN A 668 -14.67 -9.39 -33.85
C ASN A 668 -14.62 -10.65 -32.97
N VAL A 669 -14.17 -11.77 -33.55
CA VAL A 669 -13.85 -13.00 -32.85
C VAL A 669 -12.37 -13.27 -33.06
N LEU A 670 -11.62 -13.51 -31.99
CA LEU A 670 -10.19 -13.72 -32.02
C LEU A 670 -9.83 -15.19 -31.76
N VAL A 671 -8.75 -15.65 -32.38
CA VAL A 671 -8.30 -17.05 -32.34
C VAL A 671 -7.10 -17.19 -31.40
N LYS A 672 -7.30 -17.88 -30.27
CA LYS A 672 -6.24 -18.16 -29.28
C LYS A 672 -5.41 -19.37 -29.72
N THR A 673 -6.11 -20.44 -30.09
CA THR A 673 -5.57 -21.65 -30.72
C THR A 673 -6.58 -22.10 -31.77
N PRO A 674 -6.23 -22.98 -32.73
CA PRO A 674 -7.18 -23.47 -33.73
C PRO A 674 -8.48 -24.05 -33.13
N ASN A 675 -8.46 -24.48 -31.87
CA ASN A 675 -9.61 -25.04 -31.16
C ASN A 675 -10.24 -24.08 -30.12
N HIS A 676 -9.76 -22.83 -30.00
CA HIS A 676 -10.23 -21.89 -28.96
C HIS A 676 -10.37 -20.47 -29.51
N VAL A 677 -11.60 -19.94 -29.49
CA VAL A 677 -11.93 -18.57 -29.91
C VAL A 677 -12.53 -17.74 -28.79
N LYS A 678 -12.41 -16.41 -28.89
CA LYS A 678 -12.96 -15.43 -27.94
C LYS A 678 -13.57 -14.23 -28.65
N ILE A 679 -14.72 -13.76 -28.18
CA ILE A 679 -15.40 -12.56 -28.68
C ILE A 679 -14.70 -11.29 -28.15
N THR A 680 -14.57 -10.26 -28.98
CA THR A 680 -13.92 -8.97 -28.66
C THR A 680 -14.68 -7.78 -29.27
N ASP A 681 -14.09 -6.58 -29.18
CA ASP A 681 -14.60 -5.31 -29.72
C ASP A 681 -15.95 -4.88 -29.13
N PHE A 682 -15.90 -4.34 -27.90
CA PHE A 682 -17.06 -3.87 -27.15
C PHE A 682 -17.29 -2.36 -27.34
N GLY A 683 -16.66 -1.73 -28.35
CA GLY A 683 -16.74 -0.29 -28.59
C GLY A 683 -18.15 0.24 -28.89
N LEU A 684 -19.08 -0.65 -29.25
CA LEU A 684 -20.51 -0.35 -29.39
C LEU A 684 -21.39 -1.00 -28.31
N ALA A 685 -20.82 -1.76 -27.38
CA ALA A 685 -21.60 -2.52 -26.41
C ALA A 685 -22.30 -1.63 -25.37
N LYS A 686 -23.46 -2.06 -24.87
CA LYS A 686 -24.25 -1.31 -23.90
C LYS A 686 -24.86 -2.21 -22.83
N LEU A 687 -24.72 -1.79 -21.57
CA LEU A 687 -25.41 -2.38 -20.43
C LEU A 687 -26.85 -1.85 -20.35
N LEU A 688 -27.83 -2.74 -20.26
CA LEU A 688 -29.24 -2.37 -20.06
C LEU A 688 -29.55 -2.14 -18.57
N ASN A 689 -30.29 -1.07 -18.25
CA ASN A 689 -30.74 -0.82 -16.88
C ASN A 689 -31.77 -1.88 -16.43
N ALA A 690 -32.00 -1.99 -15.12
CA ALA A 690 -32.80 -3.09 -14.54
C ALA A 690 -34.25 -3.22 -15.08
N ASN A 691 -34.81 -2.13 -15.63
CA ASN A 691 -36.17 -2.07 -16.18
C ASN A 691 -36.21 -1.95 -17.72
N GLU A 692 -35.05 -1.89 -18.38
CA GLU A 692 -34.93 -1.69 -19.82
C GLU A 692 -34.72 -3.04 -20.53
N LYS A 693 -35.46 -3.28 -21.62
CA LYS A 693 -35.30 -4.46 -22.49
C LYS A 693 -34.70 -4.12 -23.85
N GLU A 694 -34.68 -2.84 -24.19
CA GLU A 694 -34.26 -2.33 -25.49
C GLU A 694 -33.46 -1.04 -25.27
N TYR A 695 -32.47 -0.80 -26.12
CA TYR A 695 -31.67 0.42 -26.15
C TYR A 695 -31.86 1.15 -27.47
N HIS A 696 -32.01 2.48 -27.42
CA HIS A 696 -32.10 3.37 -28.59
C HIS A 696 -30.83 4.23 -28.69
N SER A 697 -30.24 4.33 -29.88
CA SER A 697 -29.00 5.07 -30.15
C SER A 697 -29.25 6.30 -31.03
N ASP A 698 -28.51 7.39 -30.80
CA ASP A 698 -28.60 8.66 -31.56
C ASP A 698 -27.92 8.64 -32.96
N GLY A 699 -27.71 7.44 -33.55
CA GLY A 699 -27.00 7.26 -34.83
C GLY A 699 -25.47 7.05 -34.72
N GLY A 700 -24.81 6.75 -35.85
CA GLY A 700 -23.35 6.51 -35.94
C GLY A 700 -22.93 5.61 -37.12
N LYS A 701 -21.61 5.37 -37.28
CA LYS A 701 -21.11 4.33 -38.20
C LYS A 701 -21.41 2.94 -37.60
N VAL A 702 -22.20 2.12 -38.29
CA VAL A 702 -22.68 0.81 -37.79
C VAL A 702 -22.59 -0.29 -38.86
N PRO A 703 -22.47 -1.57 -38.46
CA PRO A 703 -22.28 -2.71 -39.38
C PRO A 703 -23.60 -3.17 -40.03
N ILE A 704 -24.21 -2.32 -40.88
CA ILE A 704 -25.58 -2.51 -41.42
C ILE A 704 -25.87 -3.94 -41.93
N LYS A 705 -24.91 -4.59 -42.59
CA LYS A 705 -25.09 -5.94 -43.18
C LYS A 705 -25.20 -7.07 -42.15
N TRP A 706 -24.80 -6.84 -40.91
CA TRP A 706 -24.91 -7.78 -39.79
C TRP A 706 -26.09 -7.48 -38.87
N MET A 707 -26.72 -6.31 -39.01
CA MET A 707 -27.74 -5.83 -38.08
C MET A 707 -29.13 -6.42 -38.36
N ALA A 708 -29.92 -6.57 -37.30
CA ALA A 708 -31.34 -6.90 -37.40
C ALA A 708 -32.14 -5.74 -38.02
N LEU A 709 -33.28 -6.07 -38.65
CA LEU A 709 -34.08 -5.07 -39.36
C LEU A 709 -34.57 -3.95 -38.43
N GLU A 710 -34.99 -4.28 -37.21
CA GLU A 710 -35.39 -3.29 -36.20
C GLU A 710 -34.24 -2.36 -35.80
N SER A 711 -33.00 -2.85 -35.78
CA SER A 711 -31.82 -2.04 -35.48
C SER A 711 -31.47 -1.12 -36.63
N ILE A 712 -31.71 -1.54 -37.88
CA ILE A 712 -31.50 -0.72 -39.08
C ILE A 712 -32.56 0.37 -39.20
N LEU A 713 -33.84 0.04 -38.99
CA LEU A 713 -34.96 0.96 -39.21
C LEU A 713 -35.23 1.90 -38.03
N HIS A 714 -35.05 1.41 -36.80
CA HIS A 714 -35.52 2.10 -35.59
C HIS A 714 -34.41 2.33 -34.56
N TRP A 715 -33.17 1.97 -34.88
CA TRP A 715 -32.02 2.08 -33.97
C TRP A 715 -32.25 1.35 -32.63
N THR A 716 -33.09 0.31 -32.65
CA THR A 716 -33.43 -0.51 -31.49
C THR A 716 -32.46 -1.69 -31.37
N TYR A 717 -31.75 -1.78 -30.25
CA TYR A 717 -30.79 -2.85 -29.96
C TYR A 717 -31.26 -3.69 -28.77
N THR A 718 -31.24 -5.00 -28.93
CA THR A 718 -31.71 -6.01 -27.97
C THR A 718 -30.84 -7.26 -28.03
N HIS A 719 -30.96 -8.16 -27.05
CA HIS A 719 -30.36 -9.49 -27.16
C HIS A 719 -30.85 -10.26 -28.41
N GLN A 720 -32.07 -10.00 -28.89
CA GLN A 720 -32.59 -10.62 -30.12
C GLN A 720 -31.91 -10.07 -31.37
N SER A 721 -31.54 -8.78 -31.37
CA SER A 721 -30.74 -8.22 -32.45
C SER A 721 -29.31 -8.80 -32.48
N ASP A 722 -28.74 -9.18 -31.33
CA ASP A 722 -27.46 -9.88 -31.27
C ASP A 722 -27.57 -11.33 -31.77
N VAL A 723 -28.72 -12.01 -31.53
CA VAL A 723 -29.01 -13.33 -32.10
C VAL A 723 -29.05 -13.28 -33.63
N TRP A 724 -29.58 -12.19 -34.20
CA TRP A 724 -29.53 -11.96 -35.65
C TRP A 724 -28.08 -11.85 -36.14
N SER A 725 -27.26 -11.00 -35.49
CA SER A 725 -25.84 -10.82 -35.82
C SER A 725 -25.06 -12.14 -35.70
N TYR A 726 -25.40 -12.99 -34.72
CA TYR A 726 -24.85 -14.34 -34.59
C TYR A 726 -25.20 -15.20 -35.82
N GLY A 727 -26.45 -15.18 -36.29
CA GLY A 727 -26.85 -15.91 -37.50
C GLY A 727 -26.05 -15.50 -38.74
N VAL A 728 -25.81 -14.20 -38.93
CA VAL A 728 -24.95 -13.69 -40.01
C VAL A 728 -23.50 -14.12 -39.82
N THR A 729 -22.98 -14.09 -38.59
CA THR A 729 -21.61 -14.54 -38.27
C THR A 729 -21.42 -16.03 -38.57
N VAL A 730 -22.38 -16.88 -38.22
CA VAL A 730 -22.35 -18.31 -38.57
C VAL A 730 -22.35 -18.49 -40.08
N TRP A 731 -23.10 -17.69 -40.83
CA TRP A 731 -23.06 -17.70 -42.30
C TRP A 731 -21.67 -17.32 -42.84
N GLU A 732 -21.00 -16.32 -42.26
CA GLU A 732 -19.62 -15.98 -42.62
C GLU A 732 -18.66 -17.17 -42.42
N LEU A 733 -18.76 -17.87 -41.29
CA LEU A 733 -17.93 -19.05 -41.02
C LEU A 733 -18.17 -20.16 -42.04
N MET A 734 -19.44 -20.46 -42.33
CA MET A 734 -19.84 -21.52 -43.26
C MET A 734 -19.58 -21.17 -44.73
N THR A 735 -19.18 -19.93 -45.03
CA THR A 735 -18.77 -19.49 -46.38
C THR A 735 -17.28 -19.18 -46.45
N PHE A 736 -16.50 -19.58 -45.43
CA PHE A 736 -15.08 -19.28 -45.31
C PHE A 736 -14.75 -17.79 -45.44
N GLY A 737 -15.60 -16.95 -44.85
CA GLY A 737 -15.41 -15.51 -44.76
C GLY A 737 -15.93 -14.74 -45.98
N ALA A 738 -16.93 -15.26 -46.69
CA ALA A 738 -17.61 -14.48 -47.72
C ALA A 738 -18.32 -13.26 -47.10
N LYS A 739 -18.46 -12.20 -47.89
CA LYS A 739 -19.08 -10.96 -47.44
C LYS A 739 -20.61 -11.11 -47.45
N PRO A 740 -21.33 -10.85 -46.33
CA PRO A 740 -22.78 -10.90 -46.30
C PRO A 740 -23.39 -9.93 -47.34
N TYR A 741 -24.40 -10.38 -48.09
CA TYR A 741 -25.07 -9.59 -49.13
C TYR A 741 -24.07 -8.91 -50.08
N ASP A 742 -23.09 -9.65 -50.57
CA ASP A 742 -22.04 -9.08 -51.42
C ASP A 742 -22.63 -8.42 -52.68
N GLY A 743 -22.00 -7.33 -53.14
CA GLY A 743 -22.50 -6.52 -54.24
C GLY A 743 -23.72 -5.63 -53.92
N ILE A 744 -24.42 -5.83 -52.80
CA ILE A 744 -25.57 -5.00 -52.40
C ILE A 744 -25.09 -3.81 -51.55
N PRO A 745 -25.44 -2.56 -51.91
CA PRO A 745 -25.16 -1.38 -51.08
C PRO A 745 -25.84 -1.46 -49.72
N ALA A 746 -25.18 -0.95 -48.67
CA ALA A 746 -25.71 -1.03 -47.30
C ALA A 746 -27.09 -0.35 -47.14
N GLN A 747 -27.34 0.72 -47.90
CA GLN A 747 -28.60 1.46 -47.89
C GLN A 747 -29.80 0.63 -48.39
N GLU A 748 -29.55 -0.37 -49.24
CA GLU A 748 -30.61 -1.20 -49.85
C GLU A 748 -30.95 -2.44 -49.03
N ILE A 749 -30.15 -2.75 -48.00
CA ILE A 749 -30.32 -3.94 -47.16
C ILE A 749 -31.67 -3.91 -46.43
N SER A 750 -32.12 -2.76 -45.93
CA SER A 750 -33.42 -2.65 -45.25
C SER A 750 -34.58 -3.07 -46.17
N CYS A 751 -34.61 -2.56 -47.41
CA CYS A 751 -35.64 -2.88 -48.39
C CYS A 751 -35.63 -4.37 -48.77
N LEU A 752 -34.45 -4.98 -48.89
CA LEU A 752 -34.29 -6.41 -49.18
C LEU A 752 -34.82 -7.26 -48.01
N LEU A 753 -34.42 -6.94 -46.79
CA LEU A 753 -34.83 -7.67 -45.59
C LEU A 753 -36.34 -7.54 -45.31
N GLU A 754 -36.94 -6.41 -45.64
CA GLU A 754 -38.40 -6.17 -45.59
C GLU A 754 -39.18 -7.07 -46.53
N LYS A 755 -38.64 -7.35 -47.73
CA LYS A 755 -39.21 -8.28 -48.71
C LYS A 755 -39.12 -9.75 -48.29
N GLY A 756 -38.44 -10.05 -47.18
CA GLY A 756 -38.25 -11.40 -46.65
C GLY A 756 -37.02 -12.13 -47.21
N GLU A 757 -36.26 -11.48 -48.08
CA GLU A 757 -35.00 -12.01 -48.60
C GLU A 757 -33.98 -12.20 -47.47
N ARG A 758 -33.21 -13.29 -47.52
CA ARG A 758 -32.21 -13.68 -46.52
C ARG A 758 -30.96 -14.22 -47.22
N LEU A 759 -29.85 -14.35 -46.47
CA LEU A 759 -28.62 -14.94 -47.00
C LEU A 759 -28.88 -16.38 -47.48
N PRO A 760 -28.33 -16.79 -48.64
CA PRO A 760 -28.55 -18.12 -49.20
C PRO A 760 -27.84 -19.20 -48.38
N GLN A 761 -28.29 -20.45 -48.49
CA GLN A 761 -27.65 -21.59 -47.85
C GLN A 761 -26.20 -21.77 -48.35
N PRO A 762 -25.19 -21.78 -47.46
CA PRO A 762 -23.82 -22.09 -47.86
C PRO A 762 -23.68 -23.54 -48.35
N SER A 763 -22.83 -23.77 -49.35
CA SER A 763 -22.67 -25.08 -50.01
C SER A 763 -22.24 -26.21 -49.07
N ILE A 764 -21.43 -25.89 -48.05
CA ILE A 764 -20.94 -26.85 -47.06
C ILE A 764 -21.90 -27.09 -45.88
N CYS A 765 -23.01 -26.35 -45.83
CA CYS A 765 -23.91 -26.29 -44.69
C CYS A 765 -25.09 -27.27 -44.87
N THR A 766 -25.37 -28.12 -43.87
CA THR A 766 -26.57 -28.96 -43.87
C THR A 766 -27.83 -28.10 -43.73
N ILE A 767 -28.97 -28.65 -44.15
CA ILE A 767 -30.26 -27.97 -44.01
C ILE A 767 -30.53 -27.64 -42.53
N ASP A 768 -30.15 -28.51 -41.60
CA ASP A 768 -30.37 -28.28 -40.17
C ASP A 768 -29.60 -27.06 -39.64
N VAL A 769 -28.33 -26.92 -40.02
CA VAL A 769 -27.50 -25.77 -39.62
C VAL A 769 -28.00 -24.49 -40.30
N TYR A 770 -28.41 -24.56 -41.56
CA TYR A 770 -29.02 -23.43 -42.26
C TYR A 770 -30.36 -23.00 -41.63
N MET A 771 -31.19 -23.96 -41.20
CA MET A 771 -32.44 -23.67 -40.50
C MET A 771 -32.19 -22.96 -39.17
N ILE A 772 -31.05 -23.17 -38.51
CA ILE A 772 -30.67 -22.39 -37.32
C ILE A 772 -30.35 -20.94 -37.73
N MET A 773 -29.60 -20.71 -38.81
CA MET A 773 -29.34 -19.34 -39.31
C MET A 773 -30.64 -18.61 -39.67
N VAL A 774 -31.57 -19.29 -40.35
CA VAL A 774 -32.87 -18.73 -40.72
C VAL A 774 -33.72 -18.42 -39.48
N LYS A 775 -33.68 -19.28 -38.45
CA LYS A 775 -34.35 -19.02 -37.15
C LYS A 775 -33.78 -17.79 -36.45
N CYS A 776 -32.46 -17.60 -36.48
CA CYS A 776 -31.80 -16.39 -35.97
C CYS A 776 -32.25 -15.13 -36.73
N ALA A 777 -32.63 -15.25 -38.01
CA ALA A 777 -33.06 -14.14 -38.88
C ALA A 777 -34.60 -13.96 -38.99
N SER A 778 -35.38 -14.52 -38.06
CA SER A 778 -36.86 -14.48 -38.06
C SER A 778 -37.44 -13.32 -37.25
N LYS A 779 -38.51 -12.69 -37.77
CA LYS A 779 -39.19 -11.50 -37.19
C LYS A 779 -40.07 -11.76 -35.97
N ASN A 780 -40.28 -13.00 -35.53
CA ASN A 780 -41.33 -13.32 -34.53
C ASN A 780 -41.03 -12.77 -33.12
N ARG A 781 -41.53 -11.56 -32.85
CA ARG A 781 -41.81 -11.05 -31.51
C ARG A 781 -42.98 -11.85 -30.92
N TYR A 782 -42.84 -12.25 -29.66
CA TYR A 782 -43.78 -13.04 -28.82
C TYR A 782 -43.50 -14.56 -28.71
N LYS A 783 -43.04 -14.95 -27.50
CA LYS A 783 -42.90 -16.31 -26.92
C LYS A 783 -41.72 -17.20 -27.34
N SER A 784 -40.53 -16.65 -27.60
CA SER A 784 -39.29 -17.46 -27.53
C SER A 784 -38.40 -16.92 -26.43
N LYS A 785 -38.09 -17.74 -25.41
CA LYS A 785 -37.08 -17.40 -24.40
C LYS A 785 -35.79 -17.02 -25.13
N SER A 786 -35.26 -15.85 -24.80
CA SER A 786 -34.34 -15.03 -25.58
C SER A 786 -32.97 -15.66 -25.90
N VAL A 787 -32.60 -16.77 -25.25
CA VAL A 787 -31.33 -17.52 -25.45
C VAL A 787 -31.51 -19.01 -25.79
N GLN A 788 -32.74 -19.55 -25.76
CA GLN A 788 -32.93 -21.00 -25.93
C GLN A 788 -32.65 -21.49 -27.36
N ASN A 789 -32.67 -20.62 -28.37
CA ASN A 789 -32.32 -20.99 -29.74
C ASN A 789 -30.80 -21.17 -29.93
N ILE A 790 -29.98 -20.47 -29.14
CA ILE A 790 -28.53 -20.67 -29.10
C ILE A 790 -28.19 -22.02 -28.43
N ARG A 791 -29.04 -22.49 -27.49
CA ARG A 791 -28.86 -23.79 -26.82
C ARG A 791 -28.99 -25.02 -27.71
N LEU A 792 -29.51 -24.88 -28.94
CA LEU A 792 -29.53 -25.99 -29.92
C LEU A 792 -28.12 -26.45 -30.29
N PHE A 793 -27.11 -25.57 -30.24
CA PHE A 793 -25.71 -25.92 -30.44
C PHE A 793 -25.00 -26.41 -29.16
N THR A 794 -25.57 -26.18 -27.97
CA THR A 794 -24.94 -26.57 -26.69
C THR A 794 -25.48 -27.88 -26.10
N LEU A 795 -26.45 -28.54 -26.75
CA LEU A 795 -27.10 -29.77 -26.29
C LEU A 795 -26.58 -31.05 -27.01
N SER A 796 -25.39 -30.99 -27.58
CA SER A 796 -24.69 -32.20 -28.07
C SER A 796 -23.45 -32.45 -27.21
N ASP A 797 -23.70 -32.92 -25.99
CA ASP A 797 -22.78 -33.80 -25.25
C ASP A 797 -23.41 -35.21 -25.23
#